data_AF-A0A1Q7U2M5-F1
#
_entry.id   AF-A0A1Q7U2M5-F1
#
_cell.length_a   1.000
_cell.length_b   1.000
_cell.length_c   1.000
_cell.angle_alpha   90.00
_cell.angle_beta   90.00
_cell.angle_gamma   90.00
#
_symmetry.space_group_name_H-M   'P 1'
#
loop_
_entity.id
_entity.type
_entity.pdbx_description
1 polymer ?
#
loop_
_entity_poly.entity_id
_entity_poly.type
_entity_poly.pdbx_seq_one_letter_code
_entity_poly.pdbx_strand_id
1 'polypeptide(L)'
;MTSLENAPSRSEALPRPLGFIASPATPGLAGRALSVALAARVPLLIALVTFVVFSPALWNHFVDWDDQVNFLTNNDYRGLGWTHIRWMFTSFLMGQWIPLTWMTLGLDYTLWGMRPLGYHLTNLFLHAANAALCFLVARRLLARAMPSLSGATLTSGAAAAALFFALHPLRAESVAWVTERRDLLSGLFFLLTVLTYLAARDAAPERARRWTALSILCYALGCLSKSMVVTLPVILLLLDVYPLRRLELRQWRTPAARALLVEKAPYIGLAVFTAVMAVWAQHSNRYLTSLESVSVFERGPLALFSLAFYASKTVLPLGLSPLYELPARIHPLESQFALSAAAVVMVTVGVCVVARRWMALPAVWAAYVVSVAPVSGILHNGHQLAHDRYSYLSCLPLALLFGGAMAAALVAVRTGVIRPSLARVAVAVGVAWLVGLSLMTWHQVKVWRDNDTLWRYALDADPDCAICHSNLGVSLYNRRIIDLALERFERSIALRPDRVRTHGNLGLALMAAGRSEEAVSHFELVLAKYPTHNETRNNLAVSLLQLGRYEPAIVQLHEILRQEPDHVLAHTNLGSAFLDLHRPGDAAVELERAAVIKPDLPQPRVGLIKTYLALRRMDAARSQLEILRGIDAVAAVHISPLFITEW
;
A
#
# COMPACT_ATOMS: atom_id res chain seq x y z
N MET A 1 -38.72 88.38 56.60
CA MET A 1 -39.56 89.15 55.65
C MET A 1 -38.73 89.24 54.38
N THR A 2 -38.98 88.55 53.27
CA THR A 2 -40.14 87.90 52.64
C THR A 2 -39.48 86.89 51.67
N SER A 3 -39.67 85.57 51.85
CA SER A 3 -40.64 84.71 51.13
C SER A 3 -40.16 84.19 49.76
N LEU A 4 -40.04 82.85 49.69
CA LEU A 4 -40.47 81.96 48.58
C LEU A 4 -39.65 82.07 47.27
N GLU A 5 -39.27 81.01 46.54
CA GLU A 5 -39.70 79.62 46.50
C GLU A 5 -38.71 78.79 45.63
N ASN A 6 -38.42 77.56 46.07
CA ASN A 6 -38.16 76.32 45.32
C ASN A 6 -37.22 76.26 44.08
N ALA A 7 -36.10 75.54 44.24
CA ALA A 7 -35.76 74.33 43.45
C ALA A 7 -34.55 73.58 44.07
N PRO A 8 -34.60 72.25 44.32
CA PRO A 8 -33.49 71.49 44.90
C PRO A 8 -32.60 70.76 43.87
N SER A 9 -31.29 70.84 44.16
CA SER A 9 -30.19 69.87 43.95
C SER A 9 -30.23 68.86 42.79
N ARG A 10 -29.32 69.07 41.82
CA ARG A 10 -28.77 68.02 40.95
C ARG A 10 -27.84 67.10 41.74
N SER A 11 -28.19 65.83 41.86
CA SER A 11 -27.24 64.74 42.10
C SER A 11 -27.13 63.89 40.82
N GLU A 12 -25.92 63.75 40.30
CA GLU A 12 -25.61 62.96 39.11
C GLU A 12 -25.73 61.47 39.43
N ALA A 13 -26.75 60.82 38.86
CA ALA A 13 -26.91 59.37 38.86
C ALA A 13 -26.44 58.78 37.52
N LEU A 14 -25.58 57.77 37.61
CA LEU A 14 -25.08 56.92 36.52
C LEU A 14 -26.21 56.38 35.60
N PRO A 15 -26.02 56.34 34.27
CA PRO A 15 -26.99 55.73 33.37
C PRO A 15 -26.97 54.19 33.46
N ARG A 16 -28.15 53.60 33.71
CA ARG A 16 -28.41 52.15 33.57
C ARG A 16 -28.49 51.78 32.08
N PRO A 17 -27.97 50.60 31.66
CA PRO A 17 -28.11 50.13 30.28
C PRO A 17 -29.46 49.44 30.07
N LEU A 18 -30.23 49.91 29.09
CA LEU A 18 -31.41 49.20 28.56
C LEU A 18 -30.94 48.11 27.59
N GLY A 19 -31.14 46.86 28.00
CA GLY A 19 -30.83 45.68 27.21
C GLY A 19 -31.90 45.36 26.17
N PHE A 20 -31.42 44.90 25.02
CA PHE A 20 -32.11 43.93 24.15
C PHE A 20 -31.03 43.10 23.45
N ILE A 21 -30.45 42.13 24.20
CA ILE A 21 -29.77 40.99 23.58
C ILE A 21 -30.85 39.95 23.39
N ALA A 22 -31.31 39.75 22.15
CA ALA A 22 -32.10 38.59 21.80
C ALA A 22 -31.25 37.34 22.11
N SER A 23 -31.64 36.58 23.13
CA SER A 23 -31.05 35.26 23.39
C SER A 23 -31.20 34.39 22.14
N PRO A 24 -30.16 33.66 21.69
CA PRO A 24 -30.34 32.68 20.63
C PRO A 24 -31.34 31.64 21.14
N ALA A 25 -32.45 31.49 20.43
CA ALA A 25 -33.49 30.51 20.73
C ALA A 25 -32.82 29.14 20.94
N THR A 26 -32.90 28.61 22.16
CA THR A 26 -32.46 27.27 22.47
C THR A 26 -33.37 26.31 21.71
N PRO A 27 -32.85 25.47 20.80
CA PRO A 27 -33.71 24.53 20.07
C PRO A 27 -34.37 23.60 21.08
N GLY A 28 -35.70 23.48 21.00
CA GLY A 28 -36.48 22.59 21.85
C GLY A 28 -36.00 21.14 21.76
N LEU A 29 -36.39 20.31 22.75
CA LEU A 29 -35.98 18.90 22.87
C LEU A 29 -36.12 18.10 21.56
N ALA A 30 -37.17 18.35 20.77
CA ALA A 30 -37.38 17.75 19.46
C ALA A 30 -36.34 18.19 18.40
N GLY A 31 -35.93 19.47 18.41
CA GLY A 31 -34.86 19.98 17.54
C GLY A 31 -33.47 19.48 17.93
N ARG A 32 -33.23 19.24 19.23
CA ARG A 32 -32.04 18.55 19.72
C ARG A 32 -32.03 17.07 19.30
N ALA A 33 -33.15 16.37 19.40
CA ALA A 33 -33.26 14.98 18.97
C ALA A 33 -33.08 14.82 17.46
N LEU A 34 -33.70 15.70 16.65
CA LEU A 34 -33.58 15.69 15.19
C LEU A 34 -32.16 16.02 14.72
N SER A 35 -31.47 16.97 15.37
CA SER A 35 -30.07 17.31 15.05
C SER A 35 -29.07 16.23 15.47
N VAL A 36 -29.32 15.50 16.57
CA VAL A 36 -28.54 14.32 16.96
C VAL A 36 -28.77 13.15 15.98
N ALA A 37 -30.02 12.92 15.57
CA ALA A 37 -30.35 11.89 14.58
C ALA A 37 -29.77 12.19 13.19
N LEU A 38 -29.80 13.45 12.73
CA LEU A 38 -29.13 13.87 11.49
C LEU A 38 -27.60 13.71 11.59
N ALA A 39 -27.00 14.11 12.72
CA ALA A 39 -25.56 14.00 12.92
C ALA A 39 -25.06 12.54 12.96
N ALA A 40 -25.91 11.60 13.38
CA ALA A 40 -25.62 10.17 13.34
C ALA A 40 -25.73 9.56 11.93
N ARG A 41 -26.51 10.17 11.02
CA ARG A 41 -26.70 9.70 9.64
C ARG A 41 -25.61 10.16 8.67
N VAL A 42 -24.98 11.30 8.92
CA VAL A 42 -23.92 11.85 8.04
C VAL A 42 -22.72 10.90 7.85
N PRO A 43 -22.13 10.29 8.90
CA PRO A 43 -21.05 9.32 8.72
C PRO A 43 -21.47 8.13 7.84
N LEU A 44 -22.71 7.67 7.98
CA LEU A 44 -23.26 6.55 7.22
C LEU A 44 -23.45 6.92 5.73
N LEU A 45 -23.92 8.13 5.45
CA LEU A 45 -24.01 8.65 4.09
C LEU A 45 -22.64 8.80 3.44
N ILE A 46 -21.65 9.33 4.19
CA ILE A 46 -20.27 9.45 3.71
C ILE A 46 -19.73 8.06 3.37
N ALA A 47 -19.89 7.08 4.27
CA ALA A 47 -19.50 5.69 4.02
C ALA A 47 -20.17 5.10 2.77
N LEU A 48 -21.47 5.36 2.58
CA LEU A 48 -22.22 4.89 1.41
C LEU A 48 -21.71 5.51 0.10
N VAL A 49 -21.50 6.83 0.07
CA VAL A 49 -20.96 7.50 -1.13
C VAL A 49 -19.56 6.98 -1.45
N THR A 50 -18.70 6.84 -0.44
CA THR A 50 -17.38 6.23 -0.61
C THR A 50 -17.49 4.80 -1.15
N PHE A 51 -18.38 3.97 -0.60
CA PHE A 51 -18.61 2.62 -1.09
C PHE A 51 -19.02 2.61 -2.57
N VAL A 52 -19.95 3.47 -2.96
CA VAL A 52 -20.42 3.57 -4.36
C VAL A 52 -19.27 3.97 -5.28
N VAL A 53 -18.52 5.02 -4.95
CA VAL A 53 -17.43 5.53 -5.81
C VAL A 53 -16.33 4.48 -6.06
N PHE A 54 -16.04 3.63 -5.07
CA PHE A 54 -15.03 2.57 -5.19
C PHE A 54 -15.60 1.20 -5.57
N SER A 55 -16.92 1.08 -5.76
CA SER A 55 -17.56 -0.19 -6.14
C SER A 55 -16.98 -0.85 -7.40
N PRO A 56 -16.39 -0.15 -8.41
CA PRO A 56 -15.73 -0.81 -9.52
C PRO A 56 -14.64 -1.82 -9.08
N ALA A 57 -14.04 -1.64 -7.91
CA ALA A 57 -13.04 -2.56 -7.35
C ALA A 57 -13.58 -3.99 -7.15
N LEU A 58 -14.90 -4.15 -6.99
CA LEU A 58 -15.53 -5.46 -6.80
C LEU A 58 -15.40 -6.37 -8.04
N TRP A 59 -15.10 -5.80 -9.21
CA TRP A 59 -14.87 -6.53 -10.45
C TRP A 59 -13.38 -6.68 -10.81
N ASN A 60 -12.48 -6.30 -9.91
CA ASN A 60 -11.05 -6.46 -10.12
C ASN A 60 -10.60 -7.89 -9.80
N HIS A 61 -9.51 -8.30 -10.44
CA HIS A 61 -8.82 -9.56 -10.21
C HIS A 61 -7.57 -9.35 -9.35
N PHE A 62 -6.94 -10.44 -8.92
CA PHE A 62 -5.57 -10.38 -8.42
C PHE A 62 -4.64 -9.89 -9.52
N VAL A 63 -3.70 -9.01 -9.18
CA VAL A 63 -2.77 -8.40 -10.13
C VAL A 63 -1.32 -8.83 -9.92
N ASP A 64 -0.59 -9.07 -11.01
CA ASP A 64 0.82 -9.46 -11.09
C ASP A 64 1.77 -8.29 -10.74
N TRP A 65 1.42 -7.56 -9.68
CA TRP A 65 2.29 -6.63 -8.99
C TRP A 65 3.03 -7.37 -7.87
N ASP A 66 2.28 -7.95 -6.93
CA ASP A 66 2.78 -8.91 -5.94
C ASP A 66 1.75 -9.95 -5.48
N ASP A 67 0.51 -9.93 -6.00
CA ASP A 67 -0.56 -10.83 -5.57
C ASP A 67 -0.22 -12.29 -5.90
N GLN A 68 0.61 -12.52 -6.92
CA GLN A 68 1.13 -13.84 -7.23
C GLN A 68 1.85 -14.44 -6.02
N VAL A 69 2.79 -13.69 -5.44
CA VAL A 69 3.60 -14.12 -4.29
C VAL A 69 2.79 -14.09 -3.01
N ASN A 70 1.97 -13.06 -2.79
CA ASN A 70 1.21 -12.90 -1.55
C ASN A 70 0.04 -13.87 -1.43
N PHE A 71 -0.62 -14.22 -2.55
CA PHE A 71 -1.89 -14.93 -2.54
C PHE A 71 -1.91 -16.19 -3.42
N LEU A 72 -1.50 -16.12 -4.68
CA LEU A 72 -1.71 -17.21 -5.64
C LEU A 72 -0.80 -18.42 -5.34
N THR A 73 0.45 -18.18 -4.95
CA THR A 73 1.42 -19.23 -4.62
C THR A 73 1.62 -19.44 -3.12
N ASN A 74 1.08 -18.54 -2.28
CA ASN A 74 1.23 -18.62 -0.84
C ASN A 74 0.10 -19.43 -0.19
N ASN A 75 0.43 -20.59 0.36
CA ASN A 75 -0.52 -21.42 1.11
C ASN A 75 -0.55 -21.09 2.61
N ASP A 76 0.46 -20.42 3.15
CA ASP A 76 0.63 -20.25 4.59
C ASP A 76 -0.36 -19.26 5.22
N TYR A 77 -0.97 -18.37 4.42
CA TYR A 77 -2.01 -17.46 4.88
C TYR A 77 -3.43 -18.05 4.78
N ARG A 78 -3.60 -19.19 4.10
CA ARG A 78 -4.89 -19.76 3.67
C ARG A 78 -5.66 -20.47 4.78
N GLY A 79 -5.80 -19.81 5.93
CA GLY A 79 -6.55 -20.32 7.07
C GLY A 79 -6.30 -19.54 8.35
N LEU A 80 -7.00 -19.94 9.41
CA LEU A 80 -6.88 -19.37 10.76
C LEU A 80 -6.52 -20.43 11.82
N GLY A 81 -6.04 -21.60 11.38
CA GLY A 81 -5.48 -22.61 12.28
C GLY A 81 -4.17 -22.14 12.93
N TRP A 82 -3.73 -22.83 13.98
CA TRP A 82 -2.52 -22.46 14.72
C TRP A 82 -1.26 -22.34 13.85
N THR A 83 -1.08 -23.22 12.87
CA THR A 83 0.03 -23.18 11.91
C THR A 83 0.05 -21.87 11.12
N HIS A 84 -1.10 -21.47 10.58
CA HIS A 84 -1.27 -20.22 9.84
C HIS A 84 -1.05 -19.02 10.75
N ILE A 85 -1.70 -18.95 11.92
CA ILE A 85 -1.53 -17.83 12.86
C ILE A 85 -0.06 -17.69 13.28
N ARG A 86 0.61 -18.80 13.61
CA ARG A 86 2.04 -18.77 13.94
C ARG A 86 2.84 -18.16 12.79
N TRP A 87 2.61 -18.61 11.56
CA TRP A 87 3.27 -18.04 10.38
C TRP A 87 3.00 -16.54 10.24
N MET A 88 1.76 -16.07 10.43
CA MET A 88 1.40 -14.66 10.30
C MET A 88 2.20 -13.75 11.27
N PHE A 89 2.56 -14.26 12.45
CA PHE A 89 3.33 -13.52 13.45
C PHE A 89 4.85 -13.66 13.29
N THR A 90 5.34 -14.70 12.63
CA THR A 90 6.78 -14.97 12.45
C THR A 90 7.31 -14.71 11.04
N SER A 91 6.42 -14.56 10.06
CA SER A 91 6.77 -14.35 8.67
C SER A 91 7.21 -12.91 8.42
N PHE A 92 8.21 -12.77 7.54
CA PHE A 92 8.65 -11.51 6.98
C PHE A 92 8.46 -11.48 5.46
N LEU A 93 7.48 -12.21 4.92
CA LEU A 93 7.25 -12.30 3.48
C LEU A 93 7.31 -10.91 2.81
N MET A 94 8.11 -10.79 1.76
CA MET A 94 8.37 -9.54 1.03
C MET A 94 8.90 -8.38 1.89
N GLY A 95 9.61 -8.69 2.97
CA GLY A 95 10.25 -7.71 3.84
C GLY A 95 9.30 -7.01 4.80
N GLN A 96 8.15 -7.61 5.10
CA GLN A 96 7.10 -6.96 5.89
C GLN A 96 6.66 -7.78 7.10
N TRP A 97 6.43 -7.09 8.21
CA TRP A 97 5.81 -7.65 9.41
C TRP A 97 4.42 -7.01 9.60
N ILE A 98 3.37 -7.74 9.18
CA ILE A 98 1.98 -7.27 9.16
C ILE A 98 0.97 -8.34 9.66
N PRO A 99 1.13 -8.87 10.89
CA PRO A 99 0.37 -10.05 11.33
C PRO A 99 -1.15 -9.86 11.28
N LEU A 100 -1.66 -8.71 11.71
CA LEU A 100 -3.11 -8.47 11.75
C LEU A 100 -3.68 -8.38 10.32
N THR A 101 -2.93 -7.80 9.38
CA THR A 101 -3.32 -7.79 7.98
C THR A 101 -3.43 -9.21 7.44
N TRP A 102 -2.43 -10.07 7.70
CA TRP A 102 -2.51 -11.48 7.29
C TRP A 102 -3.69 -12.21 7.91
N MET A 103 -4.01 -11.96 9.19
CA MET A 103 -5.18 -12.55 9.83
C MET A 103 -6.48 -12.15 9.12
N THR A 104 -6.63 -10.89 8.73
CA THR A 104 -7.82 -10.46 7.97
C THR A 104 -7.86 -11.05 6.55
N LEU A 105 -6.72 -11.28 5.92
CA LEU A 105 -6.63 -11.94 4.60
C LEU A 105 -6.94 -13.45 4.72
N GLY A 106 -6.46 -14.10 5.77
CA GLY A 106 -6.78 -15.48 6.09
C GLY A 106 -8.27 -15.66 6.38
N LEU A 107 -8.89 -14.72 7.09
CA LEU A 107 -10.34 -14.70 7.28
C LEU A 107 -11.09 -14.64 5.94
N ASP A 108 -10.67 -13.78 5.02
CA ASP A 108 -11.29 -13.74 3.70
C ASP A 108 -11.10 -15.04 2.92
N TYR A 109 -9.93 -15.66 2.99
CA TYR A 109 -9.75 -16.98 2.38
C TYR A 109 -10.72 -18.01 2.97
N THR A 110 -10.94 -18.01 4.29
CA THR A 110 -11.89 -18.96 4.91
C THR A 110 -13.34 -18.71 4.51
N LEU A 111 -13.71 -17.47 4.18
CA LEU A 111 -15.08 -17.10 3.80
C LEU A 111 -15.33 -17.21 2.30
N TRP A 112 -14.33 -16.89 1.48
CA TRP A 112 -14.47 -16.65 0.04
C TRP A 112 -13.59 -17.56 -0.83
N GLY A 113 -12.66 -18.32 -0.24
CA GLY A 113 -11.61 -19.03 -0.98
C GLY A 113 -10.76 -18.04 -1.78
N MET A 114 -10.29 -18.43 -2.97
CA MET A 114 -9.52 -17.56 -3.86
C MET A 114 -10.39 -16.65 -4.76
N ARG A 115 -11.62 -16.30 -4.34
CA ARG A 115 -12.50 -15.40 -5.12
C ARG A 115 -12.12 -13.93 -4.84
N PRO A 116 -11.60 -13.16 -5.82
CA PRO A 116 -11.14 -11.78 -5.58
C PRO A 116 -12.21 -10.84 -5.01
N LEU A 117 -13.48 -11.04 -5.40
CA LEU A 117 -14.64 -10.27 -4.92
C LEU A 117 -14.64 -10.08 -3.40
N GLY A 118 -14.42 -11.15 -2.63
CA GLY A 118 -14.45 -11.10 -1.16
C GLY A 118 -13.35 -10.21 -0.59
N TYR A 119 -12.15 -10.29 -1.17
CA TYR A 119 -11.00 -9.50 -0.75
C TYR A 119 -11.21 -8.00 -1.02
N HIS A 120 -11.72 -7.66 -2.21
CA HIS A 120 -12.04 -6.28 -2.56
C HIS A 120 -13.22 -5.74 -1.75
N LEU A 121 -14.21 -6.58 -1.43
CA LEU A 121 -15.36 -6.21 -0.58
C LEU A 121 -14.90 -5.82 0.83
N THR A 122 -14.03 -6.61 1.45
CA THR A 122 -13.44 -6.29 2.75
C THR A 122 -12.66 -4.98 2.71
N ASN A 123 -11.84 -4.76 1.67
CA ASN A 123 -11.13 -3.49 1.48
C ASN A 123 -12.12 -2.31 1.37
N LEU A 124 -13.16 -2.46 0.56
CA LEU A 124 -14.17 -1.43 0.35
C LEU A 124 -14.90 -1.05 1.65
N PHE A 125 -15.27 -2.04 2.47
CA PHE A 125 -15.86 -1.79 3.79
C PHE A 125 -14.90 -1.09 4.74
N LEU A 126 -13.63 -1.49 4.77
CA LEU A 126 -12.61 -0.82 5.59
C LEU A 126 -12.44 0.65 5.16
N HIS A 127 -12.42 0.94 3.87
CA HIS A 127 -12.31 2.32 3.39
C HIS A 127 -13.57 3.16 3.68
N ALA A 128 -14.76 2.59 3.51
CA ALA A 128 -16.01 3.24 3.88
C ALA A 128 -16.08 3.55 5.39
N ALA A 129 -15.62 2.62 6.24
CA ALA A 129 -15.49 2.83 7.68
C ALA A 129 -14.48 3.93 8.01
N ASN A 130 -13.34 3.96 7.32
CA ASN A 130 -12.34 5.03 7.44
C ASN A 130 -12.90 6.40 7.08
N ALA A 131 -13.73 6.49 6.04
CA ALA A 131 -14.39 7.74 5.65
C ALA A 131 -15.33 8.25 6.77
N ALA A 132 -16.12 7.37 7.37
CA ALA A 132 -16.98 7.70 8.50
C ALA A 132 -16.16 8.12 9.74
N LEU A 133 -15.08 7.41 10.07
CA LEU A 133 -14.20 7.77 11.17
C LEU A 133 -13.48 9.11 10.94
N CYS A 134 -13.05 9.37 9.70
CA CYS A 134 -12.44 10.64 9.31
C CYS A 134 -13.39 11.81 9.60
N PHE A 135 -14.68 11.66 9.28
CA PHE A 135 -15.71 12.64 9.65
C PHE A 135 -15.80 12.86 11.16
N LEU A 136 -15.83 11.79 11.95
CA LEU A 136 -15.94 11.89 13.42
C LEU A 136 -14.72 12.59 14.04
N VAL A 137 -13.52 12.26 13.56
CA VAL A 137 -12.27 12.92 13.97
C VAL A 137 -12.27 14.38 13.53
N ALA A 138 -12.57 14.66 12.26
CA ALA A 138 -12.61 16.01 11.70
C ALA A 138 -13.59 16.92 12.45
N ARG A 139 -14.79 16.41 12.77
CA ARG A 139 -15.78 17.15 13.56
C ARG A 139 -15.24 17.58 14.92
N ARG A 140 -14.55 16.69 15.65
CA ARG A 140 -13.97 17.02 16.97
C ARG A 140 -12.82 18.01 16.85
N LEU A 141 -11.92 17.81 15.88
CA LEU A 141 -10.76 18.67 15.68
C LEU A 141 -11.17 20.07 15.21
N LEU A 142 -12.07 20.18 14.23
CA LEU A 142 -12.57 21.46 13.74
C LEU A 142 -13.34 22.23 14.83
N ALA A 143 -14.13 21.54 15.67
CA ALA A 143 -14.82 22.18 16.80
C ALA A 143 -13.84 22.82 17.80
N ARG A 144 -12.67 22.20 18.00
CA ARG A 144 -11.61 22.70 18.88
C ARG A 144 -10.79 23.81 18.22
N ALA A 145 -10.46 23.64 16.94
CA ALA A 145 -9.65 24.58 16.17
C ALA A 145 -10.38 25.90 15.89
N MET A 146 -11.69 25.82 15.65
CA MET A 146 -12.54 26.94 15.22
C MET A 146 -13.83 27.01 16.06
N PRO A 147 -13.80 27.59 17.28
CA PRO A 147 -14.95 27.64 18.18
C PRO A 147 -16.18 28.38 17.63
N SER A 148 -16.02 29.20 16.59
CA SER A 148 -17.13 29.88 15.90
C SER A 148 -17.97 28.93 15.03
N LEU A 149 -17.48 27.72 14.73
CA LEU A 149 -18.24 26.73 13.98
C LEU A 149 -19.26 26.03 14.88
N SER A 150 -20.51 25.96 14.44
CA SER A 150 -21.57 25.29 15.19
C SER A 150 -22.62 24.64 14.28
N GLY A 151 -23.31 23.62 14.81
CA GLY A 151 -24.41 22.94 14.14
C GLY A 151 -24.07 22.51 12.70
N ALA A 152 -24.78 23.08 11.73
CA ALA A 152 -24.64 22.73 10.32
C ALA A 152 -23.27 23.09 9.72
N THR A 153 -22.65 24.23 10.05
CA THR A 153 -21.36 24.62 9.43
C THR A 153 -20.22 23.73 9.87
N LEU A 154 -20.19 23.35 11.15
CA LEU A 154 -19.24 22.37 11.67
C LEU A 154 -19.44 21.00 10.98
N THR A 155 -20.70 20.58 10.82
CA THR A 155 -21.05 19.32 10.16
C THR A 155 -20.63 19.32 8.69
N SER A 156 -20.91 20.40 7.95
CA SER A 156 -20.51 20.56 6.55
C SER A 156 -18.99 20.61 6.38
N GLY A 157 -18.26 21.29 7.27
CA GLY A 157 -16.80 21.32 7.26
C GLY A 157 -16.17 19.95 7.50
N ALA A 158 -16.68 19.21 8.50
CA ALA A 158 -16.23 17.85 8.77
C ALA A 158 -16.57 16.89 7.64
N ALA A 159 -17.76 17.03 7.03
CA ALA A 159 -18.15 16.23 5.87
C ALA A 159 -17.28 16.53 4.66
N ALA A 160 -16.98 17.81 4.39
CA ALA A 160 -16.06 18.21 3.33
C ALA A 160 -14.65 17.63 3.52
N ALA A 161 -14.11 17.66 4.75
CA ALA A 161 -12.83 17.02 5.05
C ALA A 161 -12.87 15.50 4.77
N ALA A 162 -13.89 14.81 5.28
CA ALA A 162 -14.00 13.36 5.11
C ALA A 162 -14.21 12.95 3.66
N LEU A 163 -15.06 13.66 2.91
CA LEU A 163 -15.30 13.40 1.48
C LEU A 163 -14.07 13.74 0.64
N PHE A 164 -13.35 14.82 0.96
CA PHE A 164 -12.10 15.15 0.27
C PHE A 164 -11.05 14.05 0.44
N PHE A 165 -10.91 13.50 1.66
CA PHE A 165 -10.02 12.36 1.91
C PHE A 165 -10.49 11.09 1.21
N ALA A 166 -11.79 10.75 1.35
CA ALA A 166 -12.30 9.45 0.95
C ALA A 166 -12.51 9.34 -0.56
N LEU A 167 -12.96 10.40 -1.23
CA LEU A 167 -13.27 10.38 -2.66
C LEU A 167 -12.05 10.71 -3.53
N HIS A 168 -10.85 10.75 -2.96
CA HIS A 168 -9.63 11.14 -3.65
C HIS A 168 -9.08 9.99 -4.50
N PRO A 169 -8.68 10.22 -5.77
CA PRO A 169 -8.18 9.15 -6.65
C PRO A 169 -6.88 8.52 -6.16
N LEU A 170 -6.10 9.23 -5.34
CA LEU A 170 -4.94 8.67 -4.61
C LEU A 170 -5.30 7.56 -3.60
N ARG A 171 -6.58 7.23 -3.39
CA ARG A 171 -7.00 6.06 -2.60
C ARG A 171 -7.22 4.82 -3.46
N ALA A 172 -7.27 4.97 -4.79
CA ALA A 172 -7.57 3.87 -5.70
C ALA A 172 -6.63 2.69 -5.48
N GLU A 173 -5.32 2.94 -5.40
CA GLU A 173 -4.33 1.90 -5.10
C GLU A 173 -4.61 1.22 -3.75
N SER A 174 -4.82 1.96 -2.67
CA SER A 174 -5.06 1.37 -1.34
C SER A 174 -6.35 0.54 -1.27
N VAL A 175 -7.36 0.83 -2.09
CA VAL A 175 -8.67 0.16 -2.07
C VAL A 175 -8.76 -0.98 -3.10
N ALA A 176 -8.30 -0.72 -4.32
CA ALA A 176 -8.48 -1.58 -5.47
C ALA A 176 -7.44 -2.70 -5.56
N TRP A 177 -6.28 -2.55 -4.91
CA TRP A 177 -5.25 -3.58 -4.83
C TRP A 177 -5.37 -4.37 -3.52
N VAL A 178 -5.47 -5.71 -3.60
CA VAL A 178 -5.76 -6.55 -2.43
C VAL A 178 -4.69 -6.43 -1.35
N THR A 179 -3.41 -6.47 -1.73
CA THR A 179 -2.28 -6.39 -0.79
C THR A 179 -2.30 -5.13 0.07
N GLU A 180 -2.84 -4.00 -0.44
CA GLU A 180 -2.91 -2.76 0.33
C GLU A 180 -4.05 -2.68 1.35
N ARG A 181 -4.68 -3.81 1.67
CA ARG A 181 -5.48 -3.94 2.89
C ARG A 181 -4.78 -3.37 4.12
N ARG A 182 -3.46 -3.53 4.21
CA ARG A 182 -2.62 -2.96 5.27
C ARG A 182 -2.80 -1.45 5.44
N ASP A 183 -3.00 -0.68 4.37
CA ASP A 183 -3.29 0.76 4.46
C ASP A 183 -4.65 1.02 5.08
N LEU A 184 -5.67 0.30 4.64
CA LEU A 184 -7.04 0.52 5.08
C LEU A 184 -7.19 0.12 6.56
N LEU A 185 -6.57 -0.99 6.95
CA LEU A 185 -6.59 -1.50 8.31
C LEU A 185 -5.78 -0.62 9.26
N SER A 186 -4.57 -0.21 8.85
CA SER A 186 -3.78 0.74 9.64
C SER A 186 -4.43 2.11 9.74
N GLY A 187 -5.10 2.59 8.68
CA GLY A 187 -5.91 3.81 8.70
C GLY A 187 -7.10 3.74 9.66
N LEU A 188 -7.78 2.59 9.73
CA LEU A 188 -8.88 2.35 10.67
C LEU A 188 -8.41 2.52 12.10
N PHE A 189 -7.32 1.83 12.44
CA PHE A 189 -6.77 1.88 13.77
C PHE A 189 -6.12 3.22 14.10
N PHE A 190 -5.49 3.89 13.13
CA PHE A 190 -4.97 5.25 13.29
C PHE A 190 -6.09 6.23 13.65
N LEU A 191 -7.20 6.24 12.89
CA LEU A 191 -8.34 7.11 13.14
C LEU A 191 -9.05 6.77 14.45
N LEU A 192 -9.19 5.48 14.78
CA LEU A 192 -9.75 5.04 16.06
C LEU A 192 -8.88 5.47 17.24
N THR A 193 -7.55 5.36 17.15
CA THR A 193 -6.64 5.86 18.18
C THR A 193 -6.82 7.36 18.36
N VAL A 194 -6.83 8.15 17.29
CA VAL A 194 -7.04 9.60 17.41
C VAL A 194 -8.42 9.91 18.00
N LEU A 195 -9.48 9.24 17.56
CA LEU A 195 -10.85 9.46 18.04
C LEU A 195 -11.00 9.13 19.53
N THR A 196 -10.47 8.00 19.97
CA THR A 196 -10.53 7.54 21.36
C THR A 196 -9.60 8.33 22.26
N TYR A 197 -8.45 8.77 21.75
CA TYR A 197 -7.56 9.73 22.40
C TYR A 197 -8.29 11.06 22.69
N LEU A 198 -8.95 11.64 21.68
CA LEU A 198 -9.78 12.84 21.85
C LEU A 198 -10.95 12.60 22.82
N ALA A 199 -11.61 11.43 22.74
CA ALA A 199 -12.69 11.07 23.66
C ALA A 199 -12.22 10.96 25.12
N ALA A 200 -11.00 10.49 25.35
CA ALA A 200 -10.41 10.49 26.69
C ALA A 200 -10.25 11.89 27.26
N ARG A 201 -9.99 12.90 26.40
CA ARG A 201 -9.82 14.29 26.84
C ARG A 201 -11.13 14.99 27.16
N ASP A 202 -12.24 14.46 26.64
CA ASP A 202 -13.58 15.01 26.83
C ASP A 202 -14.32 14.35 28.01
N ALA A 203 -13.77 13.26 28.55
CA ALA A 203 -14.44 12.39 29.51
C ALA A 203 -14.05 12.67 30.97
N ALA A 204 -14.94 12.33 31.89
CA ALA A 204 -14.62 12.29 33.33
C ALA A 204 -13.47 11.30 33.63
N PRO A 205 -12.70 11.48 34.72
CA PRO A 205 -11.43 10.79 34.96
C PRO A 205 -11.48 9.26 34.82
N GLU A 206 -12.51 8.62 35.35
CA GLU A 206 -12.66 7.16 35.26
C GLU A 206 -12.85 6.68 33.81
N ARG A 207 -13.70 7.38 33.05
CA ARG A 207 -13.99 7.08 31.65
C ARG A 207 -12.81 7.47 30.75
N ALA A 208 -12.05 8.51 31.11
CA ALA A 208 -10.83 8.92 30.42
C ALA A 208 -9.76 7.83 30.45
N ARG A 209 -9.63 7.10 31.57
CA ARG A 209 -8.71 5.93 31.67
C ARG A 209 -9.09 4.83 30.67
N ARG A 210 -10.39 4.48 30.59
CA ARG A 210 -10.89 3.46 29.65
C ARG A 210 -10.64 3.86 28.19
N TRP A 211 -10.94 5.11 27.83
CA TRP A 211 -10.67 5.63 26.49
C TRP A 211 -9.17 5.66 26.15
N THR A 212 -8.32 5.96 27.13
CA THR A 212 -6.86 5.94 26.93
C THR A 212 -6.35 4.51 26.70
N ALA A 213 -6.85 3.53 27.47
CA ALA A 213 -6.52 2.12 27.25
C ALA A 213 -6.97 1.64 25.86
N LEU A 214 -8.19 1.99 25.45
CA LEU A 214 -8.69 1.67 24.11
C LEU A 214 -7.86 2.34 23.00
N SER A 215 -7.43 3.59 23.20
CA SER A 215 -6.56 4.31 22.28
C SER A 215 -5.21 3.60 22.08
N ILE A 216 -4.60 3.11 23.17
CA ILE A 216 -3.37 2.31 23.12
C ILE A 216 -3.61 0.96 22.42
N LEU A 217 -4.72 0.28 22.72
CA LEU A 217 -5.08 -0.98 22.07
C LEU A 217 -5.27 -0.81 20.56
N CYS A 218 -6.04 0.19 20.13
CA CYS A 218 -6.19 0.53 18.72
C CYS A 218 -4.83 0.80 18.08
N TYR A 219 -3.93 1.51 18.77
CA TYR A 219 -2.62 1.81 18.22
C TYR A 219 -1.78 0.55 18.03
N ALA A 220 -1.78 -0.36 19.01
CA ALA A 220 -1.11 -1.65 18.89
C ALA A 220 -1.64 -2.47 17.70
N LEU A 221 -2.96 -2.48 17.46
CA LEU A 221 -3.56 -3.12 16.29
C LEU A 221 -3.14 -2.45 14.98
N GLY A 222 -3.02 -1.12 14.96
CA GLY A 222 -2.45 -0.37 13.83
C GLY A 222 -1.01 -0.78 13.54
N CYS A 223 -0.17 -0.92 14.58
CA CYS A 223 1.21 -1.37 14.48
C CYS A 223 1.33 -2.79 13.90
N LEU A 224 0.40 -3.68 14.24
CA LEU A 224 0.32 -5.03 13.67
C LEU A 224 -0.23 -5.07 12.23
N SER A 225 -0.77 -3.95 11.73
CA SER A 225 -1.35 -3.85 10.39
C SER A 225 -0.36 -3.30 9.37
N LYS A 226 0.33 -2.20 9.70
CA LYS A 226 1.34 -1.55 8.84
C LYS A 226 2.28 -0.69 9.67
N SER A 227 3.58 -0.77 9.42
CA SER A 227 4.60 -0.01 10.15
C SER A 227 4.50 1.51 9.99
N MET A 228 3.78 2.01 8.98
CA MET A 228 3.61 3.45 8.74
C MET A 228 3.01 4.22 9.93
N VAL A 229 2.25 3.55 10.81
CA VAL A 229 1.62 4.19 11.97
C VAL A 229 2.60 4.61 13.07
N VAL A 230 3.89 4.24 12.99
CA VAL A 230 4.94 4.65 13.95
C VAL A 230 5.05 6.17 14.15
N THR A 231 4.49 6.94 13.23
CA THR A 231 4.40 8.41 13.26
C THR A 231 3.38 8.93 14.28
N LEU A 232 2.43 8.10 14.70
CA LEU A 232 1.27 8.52 15.49
C LEU A 232 1.62 9.15 16.85
N PRO A 233 2.64 8.71 17.63
CA PRO A 233 2.99 9.39 18.88
C PRO A 233 3.37 10.87 18.67
N VAL A 234 4.05 11.17 17.56
CA VAL A 234 4.40 12.54 17.18
C VAL A 234 3.14 13.31 16.76
N ILE A 235 2.22 12.68 16.01
CA ILE A 235 0.93 13.28 15.68
C ILE A 235 0.11 13.59 16.94
N LEU A 236 0.06 12.69 17.93
CA LEU A 236 -0.65 12.95 19.19
C LEU A 236 -0.05 14.12 19.97
N LEU A 237 1.29 14.23 19.98
CA LEU A 237 1.99 15.41 20.55
C LEU A 237 1.65 16.69 19.78
N LEU A 238 1.60 16.65 18.44
CA LEU A 238 1.18 17.78 17.62
C LEU A 238 -0.26 18.20 17.93
N LEU A 239 -1.18 17.24 18.14
CA LEU A 239 -2.55 17.52 18.56
C LEU A 239 -2.61 18.18 19.95
N ASP A 240 -1.72 17.78 20.86
CA ASP A 240 -1.57 18.40 22.18
C ASP A 240 -1.05 19.85 22.08
N VAL A 241 -0.22 20.17 21.09
CA VAL A 241 0.16 21.56 20.78
C VAL A 241 -1.02 22.32 20.18
N TYR A 242 -1.63 21.79 19.13
CA TYR A 242 -2.80 22.36 18.47
C TYR A 242 -3.64 21.26 17.80
N PRO A 243 -4.97 21.21 18.01
CA PRO A 243 -5.81 22.25 18.59
C PRO A 243 -6.09 22.09 20.10
N LEU A 244 -5.55 21.07 20.78
CA LEU A 244 -5.88 20.83 22.20
C LEU A 244 -5.24 21.83 23.17
N ARG A 245 -4.11 22.45 22.78
CA ARG A 245 -3.38 23.48 23.57
C ARG A 245 -3.01 23.01 24.98
N ARG A 246 -2.62 21.74 25.12
CA ARG A 246 -2.11 21.11 26.35
C ARG A 246 -0.60 21.27 26.51
N LEU A 247 0.12 21.53 25.42
CA LEU A 247 1.57 21.68 25.42
C LEU A 247 1.99 22.98 24.73
N GLU A 248 2.72 23.84 25.46
CA GLU A 248 3.42 24.96 24.86
C GLU A 248 4.88 24.58 24.54
N LEU A 249 5.29 24.71 23.29
CA LEU A 249 6.63 24.31 22.82
C LEU A 249 7.78 24.99 23.59
N ARG A 250 7.56 26.20 24.12
CA ARG A 250 8.56 26.94 24.91
C ARG A 250 8.72 26.42 26.34
N GLN A 251 7.77 25.63 26.85
CA GLN A 251 7.69 25.22 28.26
C GLN A 251 7.87 23.69 28.46
N TRP A 252 8.72 23.06 27.65
CA TRP A 252 8.93 21.60 27.65
C TRP A 252 9.56 21.02 28.93
N ARG A 253 10.15 21.86 29.78
CA ARG A 253 10.77 21.46 31.06
C ARG A 253 9.80 21.46 32.26
N THR A 254 8.55 21.90 32.07
CA THR A 254 7.56 21.97 33.15
C THR A 254 7.10 20.59 33.62
N PRO A 255 6.65 20.43 34.88
CA PRO A 255 6.06 19.18 35.36
C PRO A 255 4.86 18.72 34.50
N ALA A 256 4.07 19.66 33.99
CA ALA A 256 2.95 19.37 33.09
C ALA A 256 3.41 18.76 31.75
N ALA A 257 4.47 19.32 31.14
CA ALA A 257 5.07 18.75 29.93
C ALA A 257 5.65 17.36 30.19
N ARG A 258 6.32 17.14 31.33
CA ARG A 258 6.82 15.81 31.72
C ARG A 258 5.70 14.79 31.89
N ALA A 259 4.61 15.16 32.55
CA ALA A 259 3.44 14.29 32.70
C ALA A 259 2.83 13.92 31.34
N LEU A 260 2.81 14.85 30.39
CA LEU A 260 2.37 14.58 29.03
C LEU A 260 3.29 13.60 28.30
N LEU A 261 4.61 13.74 28.43
CA LEU A 261 5.56 12.79 27.84
C LEU A 261 5.41 11.39 28.43
N VAL A 262 5.18 11.26 29.74
CA VAL A 262 4.87 9.98 30.39
C VAL A 262 3.55 9.40 29.88
N GLU A 263 2.52 10.22 29.65
CA GLU A 263 1.26 9.79 28.99
C GLU A 263 1.53 9.20 27.60
N LYS A 264 2.56 9.66 26.89
CA LYS A 264 2.95 9.17 25.55
C LYS A 264 3.89 7.97 25.57
N ALA A 265 4.51 7.64 26.70
CA ALA A 265 5.43 6.52 26.84
C ALA A 265 4.93 5.19 26.22
N PRO A 266 3.69 4.71 26.48
CA PRO A 266 3.21 3.47 25.85
C PRO A 266 3.12 3.55 24.32
N TYR A 267 2.74 4.71 23.77
CA TYR A 267 2.70 4.92 22.33
C TYR A 267 4.11 4.95 21.73
N ILE A 268 5.06 5.59 22.41
CA ILE A 268 6.45 5.63 21.98
C ILE A 268 7.06 4.22 22.01
N GLY A 269 6.82 3.44 23.07
CA GLY A 269 7.29 2.06 23.17
C GLY A 269 6.81 1.17 22.03
N LEU A 270 5.51 1.24 21.70
CA LEU A 270 4.92 0.53 20.56
C LEU A 270 5.51 1.01 19.21
N ALA A 271 5.74 2.32 19.05
CA ALA A 271 6.35 2.87 17.84
C ALA A 271 7.78 2.36 17.64
N VAL A 272 8.60 2.39 18.69
CA VAL A 272 9.99 1.90 18.66
C VAL A 272 10.02 0.40 18.33
N PHE A 273 9.20 -0.40 19.02
CA PHE A 273 9.09 -1.83 18.74
C PHE A 273 8.72 -2.10 17.27
N THR A 274 7.70 -1.41 16.76
CA THR A 274 7.24 -1.57 15.37
C THR A 274 8.31 -1.14 14.37
N ALA A 275 9.03 -0.06 14.64
CA ALA A 275 10.14 0.40 13.79
C ALA A 275 11.29 -0.62 13.76
N VAL A 276 11.65 -1.20 14.91
CA VAL A 276 12.66 -2.27 15.00
C VAL A 276 12.22 -3.50 14.20
N MET A 277 10.97 -3.95 14.38
CA MET A 277 10.43 -5.09 13.62
C MET A 277 10.41 -4.81 12.12
N ALA A 278 10.06 -3.60 11.69
CA ALA A 278 10.07 -3.21 10.29
C ALA A 278 11.49 -3.24 9.69
N VAL A 279 12.49 -2.71 10.40
CA VAL A 279 13.90 -2.76 9.96
C VAL A 279 14.40 -4.19 9.88
N TRP A 280 14.08 -5.01 10.89
CA TRP A 280 14.45 -6.43 10.88
C TRP A 280 13.80 -7.18 9.71
N ALA A 281 12.50 -7.00 9.48
CA ALA A 281 11.79 -7.62 8.37
C ALA A 281 12.42 -7.30 7.00
N GLN A 282 12.84 -6.05 6.79
CA GLN A 282 13.47 -5.67 5.53
C GLN A 282 14.90 -6.22 5.40
N HIS A 283 15.66 -6.27 6.50
CA HIS A 283 17.02 -6.84 6.51
C HIS A 283 17.00 -8.34 6.20
N SER A 284 16.02 -9.09 6.72
CA SER A 284 15.92 -10.54 6.51
C SER A 284 15.63 -10.93 5.06
N ASN A 285 15.11 -10.01 4.23
CA ASN A 285 14.77 -10.26 2.83
C ASN A 285 15.60 -9.44 1.81
N ARG A 286 16.70 -8.79 2.24
CA ARG A 286 17.56 -7.94 1.37
C ARG A 286 16.80 -6.84 0.57
N TYR A 287 15.62 -6.40 1.04
CA TYR A 287 14.82 -5.34 0.38
C TYR A 287 15.27 -3.92 0.74
N LEU A 288 16.11 -3.76 1.78
CA LEU A 288 16.75 -2.47 2.06
C LEU A 288 17.70 -2.13 0.91
N THR A 289 17.43 -1.04 0.19
CA THR A 289 18.40 -0.44 -0.72
C THR A 289 19.61 -0.05 0.11
N SER A 290 20.75 -0.71 -0.13
CA SER A 290 21.98 -0.47 0.63
C SER A 290 22.41 0.99 0.50
N LEU A 291 23.14 1.51 1.48
CA LEU A 291 23.75 2.86 1.37
C LEU A 291 24.65 2.99 0.13
N GLU A 292 25.13 1.88 -0.42
CA GLU A 292 25.91 1.80 -1.65
C GLU A 292 25.08 2.05 -2.92
N SER A 293 23.77 1.82 -2.87
CA SER A 293 22.86 1.97 -4.02
C SER A 293 22.21 3.36 -4.13
N VAL A 294 21.96 4.03 -3.00
CA VAL A 294 21.46 5.42 -2.93
C VAL A 294 22.16 6.13 -1.77
N SER A 295 23.03 7.07 -2.13
CA SER A 295 23.87 7.83 -1.21
C SER A 295 23.06 8.75 -0.31
N VAL A 296 23.65 9.17 0.82
CA VAL A 296 23.03 10.15 1.74
C VAL A 296 22.70 11.48 1.02
N PHE A 297 23.51 11.85 0.03
CA PHE A 297 23.31 13.07 -0.77
C PHE A 297 22.09 13.00 -1.70
N GLU A 298 21.72 11.80 -2.17
CA GLU A 298 20.55 11.58 -3.03
C GLU A 298 19.25 11.46 -2.22
N ARG A 299 19.34 11.02 -0.96
CA ARG A 299 18.17 10.87 -0.07
C ARG A 299 17.49 12.19 0.28
N GLY A 300 18.24 13.28 0.41
CA GLY A 300 17.71 14.62 0.67
C GLY A 300 16.77 15.12 -0.43
N PRO A 301 17.23 15.21 -1.69
CA PRO A 301 16.40 15.51 -2.85
C PRO A 301 15.17 14.62 -2.98
N LEU A 302 15.32 13.29 -2.78
CA LEU A 302 14.19 12.36 -2.81
C LEU A 302 13.16 12.68 -1.72
N ALA A 303 13.59 13.01 -0.50
CA ALA A 303 12.68 13.35 0.58
C ALA A 303 11.89 14.64 0.30
N LEU A 304 12.56 15.66 -0.22
CA LEU A 304 11.92 16.92 -0.64
C LEU A 304 10.98 16.71 -1.82
N PHE A 305 11.37 15.85 -2.78
CA PHE A 305 10.49 15.40 -3.85
C PHE A 305 9.24 14.74 -3.30
N SER A 306 9.34 13.75 -2.38
CA SER A 306 8.18 13.10 -1.79
C SER A 306 7.23 14.09 -1.11
N LEU A 307 7.78 15.07 -0.38
CA LEU A 307 6.99 16.11 0.28
C LEU A 307 6.25 17.02 -0.72
N ALA A 308 6.89 17.39 -1.84
CA ALA A 308 6.24 18.17 -2.89
C ALA A 308 5.23 17.33 -3.69
N PHE A 309 5.58 16.08 -3.98
CA PHE A 309 4.81 15.13 -4.78
C PHE A 309 3.46 14.86 -4.13
N TYR A 310 3.42 14.41 -2.86
CA TYR A 310 2.13 14.09 -2.24
C TYR A 310 1.25 15.32 -2.02
N ALA A 311 1.83 16.48 -1.73
CA ALA A 311 1.09 17.73 -1.58
C ALA A 311 0.50 18.17 -2.92
N SER A 312 1.29 18.15 -3.99
CA SER A 312 0.83 18.52 -5.33
C SER A 312 -0.22 17.56 -5.86
N LYS A 313 -0.03 16.24 -5.73
CA LYS A 313 -1.01 15.23 -6.15
C LYS A 313 -2.30 15.26 -5.33
N THR A 314 -2.25 15.71 -4.06
CA THR A 314 -3.46 15.93 -3.25
C THR A 314 -4.26 17.15 -3.73
N VAL A 315 -3.59 18.17 -4.27
CA VAL A 315 -4.26 19.36 -4.81
C VAL A 315 -4.68 19.16 -6.26
N LEU A 316 -3.90 18.44 -7.06
CA LEU A 316 -4.11 18.22 -8.48
C LEU A 316 -3.70 16.78 -8.86
N PRO A 317 -4.61 15.80 -8.75
CA PRO A 317 -4.29 14.39 -8.97
C PRO A 317 -4.24 14.00 -10.44
N LEU A 318 -3.43 14.69 -11.24
CA LEU A 318 -3.23 14.40 -12.66
C LEU A 318 -1.99 13.54 -12.88
N GLY A 319 -1.99 12.73 -13.94
CA GLY A 319 -0.86 11.84 -14.28
C GLY A 319 -0.58 10.86 -13.14
N LEU A 320 -1.62 10.20 -12.64
CA LEU A 320 -1.46 9.14 -11.66
C LEU A 320 -0.97 7.87 -12.37
N SER A 321 0.01 7.19 -11.80
CA SER A 321 0.54 5.93 -12.32
C SER A 321 0.55 4.88 -11.23
N PRO A 322 0.28 3.59 -11.54
CA PRO A 322 0.54 2.48 -10.64
C PRO A 322 2.01 2.39 -10.19
N LEU A 323 2.92 2.93 -11.00
CA LEU A 323 4.34 2.95 -10.72
C LEU A 323 4.99 4.26 -11.18
N TYR A 324 5.64 4.95 -10.25
CA TYR A 324 6.58 6.02 -10.56
C TYR A 324 7.99 5.45 -10.43
N GLU A 325 8.61 5.10 -11.55
CA GLU A 325 9.91 4.44 -11.54
C GLU A 325 11.03 5.40 -11.08
N LEU A 326 11.95 4.89 -10.25
CA LEU A 326 13.11 5.67 -9.83
C LEU A 326 14.04 5.94 -11.03
N PRO A 327 14.43 7.19 -11.31
CA PRO A 327 15.39 7.51 -12.37
C PRO A 327 16.74 6.79 -12.21
N ALA A 328 17.49 6.65 -13.31
CA ALA A 328 18.74 5.90 -13.31
C ALA A 328 19.86 6.60 -12.53
N ARG A 329 19.78 7.92 -12.49
CA ARG A 329 20.69 8.79 -11.75
C ARG A 329 19.85 9.83 -11.06
N ILE A 330 20.22 10.17 -9.83
CA ILE A 330 19.54 11.20 -9.05
C ILE A 330 20.49 12.38 -8.95
N HIS A 331 20.27 13.41 -9.76
CA HIS A 331 21.01 14.64 -9.65
C HIS A 331 20.17 15.70 -8.91
N PRO A 332 20.62 16.24 -7.76
CA PRO A 332 19.85 17.21 -6.97
C PRO A 332 19.39 18.45 -7.74
N LEU A 333 20.12 18.81 -8.80
CA LEU A 333 19.87 19.99 -9.64
C LEU A 333 18.98 19.70 -10.85
N GLU A 334 18.58 18.45 -11.10
CA GLU A 334 17.54 18.17 -12.10
C GLU A 334 16.25 18.89 -11.71
N SER A 335 15.53 19.37 -12.74
CA SER A 335 14.37 20.25 -12.57
C SER A 335 13.33 19.69 -11.61
N GLN A 336 13.03 18.39 -11.67
CA GLN A 336 12.05 17.74 -10.79
C GLN A 336 12.42 17.81 -9.31
N PHE A 337 13.70 17.67 -8.96
CA PHE A 337 14.18 17.72 -7.58
C PHE A 337 14.35 19.16 -7.10
N ALA A 338 14.93 20.02 -7.94
CA ALA A 338 15.14 21.43 -7.62
C ALA A 338 13.81 22.19 -7.43
N LEU A 339 12.84 21.99 -8.32
CA LEU A 339 11.51 22.61 -8.20
C LEU A 339 10.76 22.09 -6.97
N SER A 340 10.87 20.80 -6.66
CA SER A 340 10.29 20.22 -5.45
C SER A 340 10.88 20.81 -4.18
N ALA A 341 12.21 20.94 -4.12
CA ALA A 341 12.91 21.57 -3.00
C ALA A 341 12.48 23.03 -2.83
N ALA A 342 12.44 23.80 -3.92
CA ALA A 342 11.97 25.18 -3.91
C ALA A 342 10.53 25.28 -3.40
N ALA A 343 9.63 24.42 -3.88
CA ALA A 343 8.23 24.38 -3.44
C ALA A 343 8.10 24.10 -1.93
N VAL A 344 8.83 23.11 -1.41
CA VAL A 344 8.82 22.76 0.01
C VAL A 344 9.34 23.93 0.87
N VAL A 345 10.42 24.59 0.43
CA VAL A 345 10.97 25.76 1.12
C VAL A 345 9.96 26.91 1.11
N MET A 346 9.36 27.22 -0.04
CA MET A 346 8.37 28.29 -0.17
C MET A 346 7.14 28.05 0.74
N VAL A 347 6.60 26.83 0.74
CA VAL A 347 5.46 26.46 1.61
C VAL A 347 5.87 26.56 3.08
N THR A 348 7.03 26.03 3.45
CA THR A 348 7.51 26.05 4.84
C THR A 348 7.74 27.49 5.33
N VAL A 349 8.38 28.34 4.53
CA VAL A 349 8.57 29.76 4.85
C VAL A 349 7.23 30.47 4.98
N GLY A 350 6.31 30.26 4.03
CA GLY A 350 4.97 30.84 4.08
C GLY A 350 4.20 30.44 5.35
N VAL A 351 4.24 29.15 5.71
CA VAL A 351 3.65 28.62 6.95
C VAL A 351 4.29 29.25 8.19
N CYS A 352 5.61 29.38 8.23
CA CYS A 352 6.34 30.03 9.33
C CYS A 352 5.99 31.51 9.49
N VAL A 353 5.83 32.25 8.38
CA VAL A 353 5.45 33.67 8.39
C VAL A 353 4.06 33.86 9.00
N VAL A 354 3.10 32.99 8.68
CA VAL A 354 1.73 33.08 9.19
C VAL A 354 1.51 32.31 10.50
N ALA A 355 2.53 31.62 11.03
CA ALA A 355 2.41 30.72 12.18
C ALA A 355 1.83 31.39 13.43
N ARG A 356 2.18 32.68 13.66
CA ARG A 356 1.66 33.45 14.80
C ARG A 356 0.19 33.81 14.65
N ARG A 357 -0.29 33.97 13.41
CA ARG A 357 -1.68 34.36 13.13
C ARG A 357 -2.57 33.12 13.06
N TRP A 358 -2.16 32.10 12.32
CA TRP A 358 -2.95 30.91 12.00
C TRP A 358 -2.20 29.64 12.41
N MET A 359 -2.21 29.32 13.70
CA MET A 359 -1.54 28.14 14.27
C MET A 359 -1.99 26.79 13.65
N ALA A 360 -3.16 26.77 13.01
CA ALA A 360 -3.64 25.61 12.26
C ALA A 360 -2.71 25.23 11.09
N LEU A 361 -2.13 26.21 10.37
CA LEU A 361 -1.30 25.93 9.20
C LEU A 361 0.01 25.23 9.56
N PRO A 362 0.80 25.69 10.56
CA PRO A 362 1.97 24.94 11.04
C PRO A 362 1.63 23.54 11.54
N ALA A 363 0.51 23.38 12.27
CA ALA A 363 0.09 22.08 12.78
C ALA A 363 -0.25 21.10 11.64
N VAL A 364 -1.00 21.55 10.63
CA VAL A 364 -1.32 20.76 9.43
C VAL A 364 -0.05 20.39 8.66
N TRP A 365 0.84 21.37 8.41
CA TRP A 365 2.08 21.14 7.68
C TRP A 365 3.01 20.18 8.42
N ALA A 366 3.19 20.34 9.74
CA ALA A 366 3.98 19.44 10.55
C ALA A 366 3.39 18.02 10.57
N ALA A 367 2.07 17.88 10.73
CA ALA A 367 1.41 16.58 10.70
C ALA A 367 1.55 15.89 9.33
N TYR A 368 1.48 16.67 8.24
CA TYR A 368 1.72 16.18 6.88
C TYR A 368 3.17 15.67 6.71
N VAL A 369 4.17 16.49 7.05
CA VAL A 369 5.60 16.12 6.96
C VAL A 369 5.89 14.85 7.78
N VAL A 370 5.39 14.80 9.02
CA VAL A 370 5.55 13.64 9.90
C VAL A 370 4.91 12.38 9.31
N SER A 371 3.75 12.51 8.67
CA SER A 371 3.06 11.37 8.04
C SER A 371 3.77 10.86 6.78
N VAL A 372 4.46 11.73 6.03
CA VAL A 372 5.25 11.34 4.84
C VAL A 372 6.62 10.79 5.23
N ALA A 373 7.19 11.18 6.36
CA ALA A 373 8.56 10.87 6.73
C ALA A 373 8.99 9.38 6.58
N PRO A 374 8.21 8.37 7.03
CA PRO A 374 8.62 6.96 6.90
C PRO A 374 8.75 6.45 5.47
N VAL A 375 8.06 7.10 4.54
CA VAL A 375 8.01 6.75 3.11
C VAL A 375 8.66 7.83 2.23
N SER A 376 9.35 8.76 2.88
CA SER A 376 10.21 9.72 2.20
C SER A 376 11.48 9.03 1.73
N GLY A 377 12.15 9.61 0.74
CA GLY A 377 13.46 9.14 0.26
C GLY A 377 14.56 8.98 1.31
N ILE A 378 14.35 9.38 2.57
CA ILE A 378 15.26 9.14 3.70
C ILE A 378 15.42 7.63 3.96
N LEU A 379 14.32 6.87 3.92
CA LEU A 379 14.29 5.41 4.04
C LEU A 379 13.79 4.83 2.72
N HIS A 380 14.56 5.06 1.65
CA HIS A 380 14.22 4.60 0.32
C HIS A 380 14.34 3.08 0.22
N ASN A 381 13.30 2.45 -0.33
CA ASN A 381 13.22 1.01 -0.58
C ASN A 381 12.68 0.74 -1.98
N GLY A 382 13.33 -0.19 -2.68
CA GLY A 382 12.87 -0.70 -3.97
C GLY A 382 13.28 0.17 -5.16
N HIS A 383 12.45 0.17 -6.20
CA HIS A 383 12.74 0.80 -7.49
C HIS A 383 11.80 1.97 -7.80
N GLN A 384 11.14 2.51 -6.77
CA GLN A 384 9.97 3.35 -6.91
C GLN A 384 10.25 4.73 -6.31
N LEU A 385 10.07 5.78 -7.09
CA LEU A 385 10.26 7.17 -6.65
C LEU A 385 9.17 7.61 -5.67
N ALA A 386 7.92 7.22 -5.94
CA ALA A 386 6.74 7.50 -5.12
C ALA A 386 5.66 6.44 -5.37
N HIS A 387 4.61 6.41 -4.53
CA HIS A 387 3.39 5.64 -4.78
C HIS A 387 2.16 6.37 -4.27
N ASP A 388 1.04 6.27 -4.99
CA ASP A 388 -0.20 6.96 -4.61
C ASP A 388 -0.67 6.56 -3.21
N ARG A 389 -0.57 5.26 -2.88
CA ARG A 389 -0.92 4.67 -1.57
C ARG A 389 -0.22 5.33 -0.38
N TYR A 390 0.99 5.85 -0.54
CA TYR A 390 1.74 6.50 0.56
C TYR A 390 1.12 7.81 1.01
N SER A 391 0.19 8.35 0.23
CA SER A 391 -0.61 9.49 0.65
C SER A 391 -1.84 9.12 1.50
N TYR A 392 -2.07 7.84 1.84
CA TYR A 392 -3.23 7.40 2.62
C TYR A 392 -3.37 8.21 3.92
N LEU A 393 -2.39 8.13 4.82
CA LEU A 393 -2.42 8.87 6.08
C LEU A 393 -2.04 10.36 5.93
N SER A 394 -1.10 10.70 5.04
CA SER A 394 -0.62 12.07 4.89
C SER A 394 -1.65 13.02 4.25
N CYS A 395 -2.67 12.50 3.57
CA CYS A 395 -3.79 13.32 3.10
C CYS A 395 -4.69 13.83 4.24
N LEU A 396 -4.74 13.16 5.41
CA LEU A 396 -5.68 13.50 6.49
C LEU A 396 -5.53 14.95 7.00
N PRO A 397 -4.32 15.47 7.30
CA PRO A 397 -4.15 16.87 7.70
C PRO A 397 -4.57 17.87 6.62
N LEU A 398 -4.29 17.57 5.34
CA LEU A 398 -4.67 18.42 4.21
C LEU A 398 -6.19 18.43 4.00
N ALA A 399 -6.84 17.27 4.19
CA ALA A 399 -8.29 17.15 4.16
C ALA A 399 -8.95 17.97 5.29
N LEU A 400 -8.38 17.98 6.49
CA LEU A 400 -8.84 18.85 7.59
C LEU A 400 -8.72 20.33 7.24
N LEU A 401 -7.64 20.72 6.57
CA LEU A 401 -7.45 22.10 6.10
C LEU A 401 -8.53 22.48 5.06
N PHE A 402 -8.81 21.61 4.10
CA PHE A 402 -9.87 21.81 3.10
C PHE A 402 -11.25 21.96 3.77
N GLY A 403 -11.61 21.04 4.67
CA GLY A 403 -12.89 21.11 5.39
C GLY A 403 -13.02 22.34 6.29
N GLY A 404 -11.93 22.74 6.96
CA GLY A 404 -11.87 23.98 7.73
C GLY A 404 -12.03 25.23 6.87
N ALA A 405 -11.40 25.27 5.70
CA ALA A 405 -11.54 26.37 4.74
C ALA A 405 -12.97 26.49 4.19
N MET A 406 -13.61 25.38 3.82
CA MET A 406 -15.02 25.38 3.41
C MET A 406 -15.94 25.85 4.54
N ALA A 407 -15.71 25.40 5.77
CA ALA A 407 -16.48 25.85 6.92
C ALA A 407 -16.30 27.34 7.22
N ALA A 408 -15.07 27.85 7.11
CA ALA A 408 -14.75 29.26 7.26
C ALA A 408 -15.46 30.11 6.19
N ALA A 409 -15.46 29.66 4.93
CA ALA A 409 -16.17 30.33 3.85
C ALA A 409 -17.68 30.41 4.13
N LEU A 410 -18.29 29.30 4.59
CA LEU A 410 -19.71 29.27 4.98
C LEU A 410 -20.03 30.23 6.12
N VAL A 411 -19.16 30.34 7.13
CA VAL A 411 -19.33 31.32 8.22
C VAL A 411 -19.20 32.74 7.70
N ALA A 412 -18.20 33.01 6.85
CA ALA A 412 -17.98 34.35 6.29
C ALA A 412 -19.18 34.85 5.47
N VAL A 413 -19.96 33.95 4.86
CA VAL A 413 -21.25 34.30 4.21
C VAL A 413 -22.27 34.77 5.24
N ARG A 414 -22.43 33.98 6.31
CA ARG A 414 -23.43 34.24 7.35
C ARG A 414 -23.14 35.53 8.11
N THR A 415 -21.86 35.85 8.30
CA THR A 415 -21.42 37.05 9.02
C THR A 415 -21.25 38.28 8.13
N GLY A 416 -21.52 38.17 6.81
CA GLY A 416 -21.42 39.30 5.87
C GLY A 416 -20.00 39.78 5.57
N VAL A 417 -18.97 39.03 5.98
CA VAL A 417 -17.55 39.39 5.77
C VAL A 417 -17.17 39.27 4.29
N ILE A 418 -17.79 38.33 3.56
CA ILE A 418 -17.56 38.11 2.13
C ILE A 418 -18.89 38.28 1.38
N ARG A 419 -18.83 38.85 0.16
CA ARG A 419 -20.01 38.96 -0.73
C ARG A 419 -20.68 37.58 -0.92
N PRO A 420 -22.00 37.45 -0.73
CA PRO A 420 -22.70 36.17 -0.85
C PRO A 420 -22.55 35.47 -2.20
N SER A 421 -22.33 36.22 -3.29
CA SER A 421 -22.02 35.66 -4.62
C SER A 421 -20.68 34.92 -4.63
N LEU A 422 -19.61 35.57 -4.15
CA LEU A 422 -18.26 35.00 -4.15
C LEU A 422 -18.17 33.74 -3.30
N ALA A 423 -18.85 33.72 -2.16
CA ALA A 423 -18.83 32.55 -1.30
C ALA A 423 -19.72 31.41 -1.81
N ARG A 424 -20.85 31.70 -2.48
CA ARG A 424 -21.61 30.67 -3.21
C ARG A 424 -20.76 30.04 -4.32
N VAL A 425 -19.97 30.86 -5.03
CA VAL A 425 -19.01 30.37 -6.03
C VAL A 425 -17.95 29.49 -5.37
N ALA A 426 -17.35 29.90 -4.25
CA ALA A 426 -16.35 29.09 -3.55
C ALA A 426 -16.90 27.73 -3.08
N VAL A 427 -18.12 27.71 -2.54
CA VAL A 427 -18.79 26.46 -2.16
C VAL A 427 -19.09 25.59 -3.38
N ALA A 428 -19.61 26.19 -4.47
CA ALA A 428 -19.89 25.48 -5.71
C ALA A 428 -18.62 24.88 -6.33
N VAL A 429 -17.51 25.61 -6.33
CA VAL A 429 -16.19 25.13 -6.78
C VAL A 429 -15.73 23.97 -5.90
N GLY A 430 -15.86 24.07 -4.57
CA GLY A 430 -15.51 22.98 -3.65
C GLY A 430 -16.35 21.71 -3.89
N VAL A 431 -17.65 21.86 -4.14
CA VAL A 431 -18.53 20.72 -4.47
C VAL A 431 -18.18 20.12 -5.83
N ALA A 432 -17.98 20.96 -6.86
CA ALA A 432 -17.56 20.52 -8.19
C ALA A 432 -16.22 19.78 -8.14
N TRP A 433 -15.30 20.24 -7.28
CA TRP A 433 -14.04 19.57 -7.03
C TRP A 433 -14.23 18.17 -6.46
N LEU A 434 -15.07 18.00 -5.42
CA LEU A 434 -15.38 16.68 -4.84
C LEU A 434 -16.03 15.73 -5.86
N VAL A 435 -16.91 16.24 -6.74
CA VAL A 435 -17.50 15.47 -7.83
C VAL A 435 -16.41 15.05 -8.83
N GLY A 436 -15.53 15.97 -9.22
CA GLY A 436 -14.39 15.69 -10.08
C GLY A 436 -13.48 14.60 -9.50
N LEU A 437 -13.11 14.71 -8.22
CA LEU A 437 -12.33 13.68 -7.52
C LEU A 437 -13.03 12.32 -7.54
N SER A 438 -14.36 12.28 -7.37
CA SER A 438 -15.15 11.05 -7.42
C SER A 438 -15.09 10.38 -8.80
N LEU A 439 -15.23 11.16 -9.87
CA LEU A 439 -15.15 10.66 -11.24
C LEU A 439 -13.75 10.15 -11.58
N MET A 440 -12.72 10.90 -11.18
CA MET A 440 -11.32 10.49 -11.34
C MET A 440 -11.04 9.20 -10.58
N THR A 441 -11.55 9.08 -9.35
CA THR A 441 -11.43 7.85 -8.54
C THR A 441 -12.09 6.66 -9.21
N TRP A 442 -13.32 6.82 -9.69
CA TRP A 442 -14.04 5.77 -10.39
C TRP A 442 -13.26 5.24 -11.60
N HIS A 443 -12.58 6.11 -12.33
CA HIS A 443 -11.68 5.72 -13.42
C HIS A 443 -10.41 5.04 -12.90
N GLN A 444 -9.74 5.64 -11.92
CA GLN A 444 -8.49 5.15 -11.37
C GLN A 444 -8.62 3.75 -10.73
N VAL A 445 -9.75 3.44 -10.10
CA VAL A 445 -10.01 2.09 -9.53
C VAL A 445 -10.04 1.02 -10.62
N LYS A 446 -10.53 1.35 -11.82
CA LYS A 446 -10.60 0.41 -12.95
C LYS A 446 -9.25 0.09 -13.56
N VAL A 447 -8.24 0.95 -13.35
CA VAL A 447 -6.86 0.67 -13.78
C VAL A 447 -6.33 -0.62 -13.12
N TRP A 448 -6.78 -0.91 -11.90
CA TRP A 448 -6.38 -2.08 -11.12
C TRP A 448 -7.20 -3.34 -11.44
N ARG A 449 -7.93 -3.38 -12.56
CA ARG A 449 -8.83 -4.48 -12.91
C ARG A 449 -8.10 -5.80 -13.15
N ASP A 450 -7.03 -5.75 -13.93
CA ASP A 450 -6.22 -6.90 -14.35
C ASP A 450 -4.84 -6.43 -14.80
N ASN A 451 -3.94 -7.38 -15.02
CA ASN A 451 -2.54 -7.14 -15.35
C ASN A 451 -2.38 -6.29 -16.63
N ASP A 452 -3.16 -6.59 -17.65
CA ASP A 452 -3.07 -5.93 -18.95
C ASP A 452 -3.50 -4.46 -18.85
N THR A 453 -4.63 -4.21 -18.19
CA THR A 453 -5.13 -2.85 -17.93
C THR A 453 -4.14 -2.05 -17.08
N LEU A 454 -3.61 -2.65 -16.01
CA LEU A 454 -2.69 -2.02 -15.07
C LEU A 454 -1.41 -1.56 -15.77
N TRP A 455 -0.77 -2.47 -16.51
CA TRP A 455 0.53 -2.21 -17.11
C TRP A 455 0.46 -1.35 -18.37
N ARG A 456 -0.61 -1.46 -19.17
CA ARG A 456 -0.83 -0.55 -20.29
C ARG A 456 -1.05 0.88 -19.80
N TYR A 457 -1.89 1.07 -18.79
CA TYR A 457 -2.11 2.40 -18.23
C TYR A 457 -0.83 2.99 -17.61
N ALA A 458 0.00 2.16 -16.96
CA ALA A 458 1.29 2.61 -16.47
C ALA A 458 2.23 3.08 -17.60
N LEU A 459 2.22 2.40 -18.75
CA LEU A 459 2.97 2.80 -19.94
C LEU A 459 2.39 4.03 -20.64
N ASP A 460 1.07 4.23 -20.60
CA ASP A 460 0.44 5.46 -21.10
C ASP A 460 0.86 6.67 -20.24
N ALA A 461 1.03 6.46 -18.93
CA ALA A 461 1.48 7.49 -17.99
C ALA A 461 3.00 7.75 -18.08
N ASP A 462 3.79 6.70 -18.30
CA ASP A 462 5.24 6.75 -18.44
C ASP A 462 5.73 5.71 -19.49
N PRO A 463 5.87 6.11 -20.76
CA PRO A 463 6.31 5.22 -21.84
C PRO A 463 7.72 4.64 -21.67
N ASP A 464 8.55 5.27 -20.83
CA ASP A 464 9.94 4.87 -20.56
C ASP A 464 10.09 4.11 -19.23
N CYS A 465 8.98 3.70 -18.61
CA CYS A 465 8.97 2.81 -17.45
C CYS A 465 9.42 1.39 -17.82
N ALA A 466 10.68 1.07 -17.57
CA ALA A 466 11.27 -0.24 -17.83
C ALA A 466 10.59 -1.37 -17.02
N ILE A 467 10.19 -1.13 -15.75
CA ILE A 467 9.45 -2.17 -14.98
C ILE A 467 8.11 -2.47 -15.64
N CYS A 468 7.42 -1.43 -16.11
CA CYS A 468 6.11 -1.55 -16.73
C CYS A 468 6.19 -2.39 -18.00
N HIS A 469 7.19 -2.14 -18.86
CA HIS A 469 7.47 -3.00 -20.02
C HIS A 469 7.76 -4.44 -19.61
N SER A 470 8.64 -4.67 -18.63
CA SER A 470 8.94 -6.04 -18.16
C SER A 470 7.68 -6.76 -17.65
N ASN A 471 6.84 -6.11 -16.85
CA ASN A 471 5.69 -6.77 -16.25
C ASN A 471 4.54 -6.97 -17.26
N LEU A 472 4.37 -6.05 -18.22
CA LEU A 472 3.50 -6.30 -19.37
C LEU A 472 4.01 -7.49 -20.20
N GLY A 473 5.34 -7.60 -20.40
CA GLY A 473 5.97 -8.73 -21.06
C GLY A 473 5.65 -10.06 -20.37
N VAL A 474 5.73 -10.11 -19.03
CA VAL A 474 5.34 -11.31 -18.25
C VAL A 474 3.87 -11.65 -18.46
N SER A 475 2.98 -10.65 -18.43
CA SER A 475 1.55 -10.87 -18.68
C SER A 475 1.28 -11.43 -20.08
N LEU A 476 1.97 -10.92 -21.11
CA LEU A 476 1.87 -11.40 -22.49
C LEU A 476 2.43 -12.81 -22.65
N TYR A 477 3.58 -13.10 -22.02
CA TYR A 477 4.20 -14.43 -22.00
C TYR A 477 3.28 -15.47 -21.37
N ASN A 478 2.66 -15.16 -20.23
CA ASN A 478 1.70 -16.05 -19.56
C ASN A 478 0.46 -16.33 -20.42
N ARG A 479 0.08 -15.38 -21.29
CA ARG A 479 -0.99 -15.53 -22.29
C ARG A 479 -0.56 -16.20 -23.59
N ARG A 480 0.70 -16.66 -23.67
CA ARG A 480 1.32 -17.29 -24.85
C ARG A 480 1.45 -16.36 -26.07
N ILE A 481 1.43 -15.04 -25.87
CA ILE A 481 1.65 -14.05 -26.93
C ILE A 481 3.14 -13.71 -26.97
N ILE A 482 3.94 -14.65 -27.47
CA ILE A 482 5.40 -14.65 -27.30
C ILE A 482 6.08 -13.47 -28.00
N ASP A 483 5.69 -13.15 -29.25
CA ASP A 483 6.34 -12.10 -30.03
C ASP A 483 6.24 -10.71 -29.37
N LEU A 484 5.04 -10.35 -28.89
CA LEU A 484 4.85 -9.09 -28.16
C LEU A 484 5.56 -9.13 -26.80
N ALA A 485 5.64 -10.28 -26.13
CA ALA A 485 6.38 -10.39 -24.88
C ALA A 485 7.87 -10.10 -25.08
N LEU A 486 8.47 -10.65 -26.14
CA LEU A 486 9.86 -10.38 -26.53
C LEU A 486 10.10 -8.88 -26.75
N GLU A 487 9.25 -8.21 -27.55
CA GLU A 487 9.34 -6.76 -27.80
C GLU A 487 9.35 -5.96 -26.48
N ARG A 488 8.47 -6.30 -25.54
CA ARG A 488 8.40 -5.59 -24.24
C ARG A 488 9.61 -5.85 -23.38
N PHE A 489 10.12 -7.08 -23.32
CA PHE A 489 11.34 -7.38 -22.58
C PHE A 489 12.56 -6.68 -23.17
N GLU A 490 12.70 -6.67 -24.49
CA GLU A 490 13.76 -5.96 -25.20
C GLU A 490 13.70 -4.45 -24.94
N ARG A 491 12.51 -3.84 -24.99
CA ARG A 491 12.33 -2.42 -24.64
C ARG A 491 12.71 -2.14 -23.18
N SER A 492 12.32 -3.01 -22.24
CA SER A 492 12.72 -2.88 -20.83
C SER A 492 14.24 -2.93 -20.66
N ILE A 493 14.94 -3.81 -21.39
CA ILE A 493 16.41 -3.93 -21.32
C ILE A 493 17.08 -2.72 -21.97
N ALA A 494 16.56 -2.22 -23.09
CA ALA A 494 17.07 -1.02 -23.75
C ALA A 494 17.00 0.22 -22.83
N LEU A 495 15.92 0.33 -22.05
CA LEU A 495 15.75 1.39 -21.06
C LEU A 495 16.63 1.17 -19.81
N ARG A 496 16.78 -0.08 -19.35
CA ARG A 496 17.54 -0.46 -18.16
C ARG A 496 18.32 -1.77 -18.35
N PRO A 497 19.54 -1.70 -18.90
CA PRO A 497 20.36 -2.89 -19.16
C PRO A 497 20.83 -3.61 -17.89
N ASP A 498 20.87 -2.92 -16.76
CA ASP A 498 21.34 -3.44 -15.47
C ASP A 498 20.30 -4.32 -14.76
N ARG A 499 19.07 -4.40 -15.28
CA ARG A 499 17.97 -5.21 -14.74
C ARG A 499 18.06 -6.66 -15.15
N VAL A 500 18.86 -7.38 -14.37
CA VAL A 500 19.07 -8.81 -14.53
C VAL A 500 17.79 -9.65 -14.49
N ARG A 501 16.77 -9.28 -13.71
CA ARG A 501 15.50 -10.02 -13.70
C ARG A 501 14.81 -10.04 -15.08
N THR A 502 14.90 -8.94 -15.84
CA THR A 502 14.31 -8.86 -17.18
C THR A 502 15.03 -9.79 -18.15
N HIS A 503 16.35 -9.96 -18.03
CA HIS A 503 17.09 -10.93 -18.84
C HIS A 503 16.62 -12.37 -18.62
N GLY A 504 16.32 -12.77 -17.38
CA GLY A 504 15.75 -14.08 -17.09
C GLY A 504 14.39 -14.29 -17.77
N ASN A 505 13.51 -13.27 -17.71
CA ASN A 505 12.21 -13.33 -18.37
C ASN A 505 12.32 -13.36 -19.90
N LEU A 506 13.24 -12.58 -20.47
CA LEU A 506 13.55 -12.61 -21.90
C LEU A 506 14.07 -14.00 -22.32
N GLY A 507 14.98 -14.60 -21.54
CA GLY A 507 15.47 -15.96 -21.79
C GLY A 507 14.34 -16.99 -21.85
N LEU A 508 13.40 -16.94 -20.91
CA LEU A 508 12.21 -17.80 -20.93
C LEU A 508 11.34 -17.60 -22.18
N ALA A 509 11.11 -16.34 -22.57
CA ALA A 509 10.35 -16.02 -23.78
C ALA A 509 11.07 -16.49 -25.06
N LEU A 510 12.41 -16.36 -25.11
CA LEU A 510 13.23 -16.83 -26.24
C LEU A 510 13.21 -18.37 -26.35
N MET A 511 13.30 -19.09 -25.22
CA MET A 511 13.12 -20.55 -25.22
C MET A 511 11.75 -20.94 -25.79
N ALA A 512 10.68 -20.24 -25.37
CA ALA A 512 9.33 -20.49 -25.87
C ALA A 512 9.17 -20.18 -27.37
N ALA A 513 9.97 -19.26 -27.91
CA ALA A 513 10.06 -18.95 -29.33
C ALA A 513 10.98 -19.91 -30.12
N GLY A 514 11.59 -20.91 -29.47
CA GLY A 514 12.57 -21.81 -30.10
C GLY A 514 13.95 -21.19 -30.33
N ARG A 515 14.20 -19.99 -29.78
CA ARG A 515 15.47 -19.24 -29.89
C ARG A 515 16.40 -19.57 -28.71
N SER A 516 16.62 -20.85 -28.46
CA SER A 516 17.33 -21.34 -27.26
C SER A 516 18.80 -20.91 -27.20
N GLU A 517 19.45 -20.67 -28.35
CA GLU A 517 20.82 -20.15 -28.40
C GLU A 517 20.92 -18.76 -27.74
N GLU A 518 19.99 -17.86 -28.05
CA GLU A 518 19.95 -16.51 -27.48
C GLU A 518 19.55 -16.54 -26.00
N ALA A 519 18.67 -17.49 -25.61
CA ALA A 519 18.28 -17.69 -24.22
C ALA A 519 19.47 -18.04 -23.32
N VAL A 520 20.41 -18.87 -23.79
CA VAL A 520 21.63 -19.24 -23.06
C VAL A 520 22.40 -18.00 -22.61
N SER A 521 22.68 -17.07 -23.52
CA SER A 521 23.43 -15.85 -23.19
C SER A 521 22.73 -15.00 -22.13
N HIS A 522 21.39 -14.92 -22.18
CA HIS A 522 20.63 -14.18 -21.17
C HIS A 522 20.61 -14.86 -19.79
N PHE A 523 20.54 -16.18 -19.73
CA PHE A 523 20.64 -16.91 -18.46
C PHE A 523 22.05 -16.84 -17.87
N GLU A 524 23.09 -16.88 -18.70
CA GLU A 524 24.48 -16.68 -18.26
C GLU A 524 24.68 -15.29 -17.62
N LEU A 525 24.11 -14.23 -18.22
CA LEU A 525 24.12 -12.89 -17.62
C LEU A 525 23.45 -12.86 -16.23
N VAL A 526 22.37 -13.62 -16.05
CA VAL A 526 21.70 -13.74 -14.75
C VAL A 526 22.58 -14.46 -13.73
N LEU A 527 23.20 -15.58 -14.12
CA LEU A 527 24.07 -16.37 -13.26
C LEU A 527 25.40 -15.67 -12.94
N ALA A 528 25.87 -14.78 -13.80
CA ALA A 528 27.03 -13.93 -13.52
C ALA A 528 26.79 -13.02 -12.30
N LYS A 529 25.56 -12.50 -12.15
CA LYS A 529 25.18 -11.66 -10.99
C LYS A 529 24.66 -12.49 -9.80
N TYR A 530 23.96 -13.59 -10.08
CA TYR A 530 23.34 -14.44 -9.08
C TYR A 530 23.78 -15.90 -9.28
N PRO A 531 25.03 -16.25 -8.90
CA PRO A 531 25.61 -17.57 -9.19
C PRO A 531 24.88 -18.73 -8.49
N THR A 532 24.11 -18.46 -7.44
CA THR A 532 23.36 -19.47 -6.68
C THR A 532 21.88 -19.55 -7.08
N HIS A 533 21.48 -18.95 -8.21
CA HIS A 533 20.08 -18.95 -8.64
C HIS A 533 19.72 -20.24 -9.41
N ASN A 534 19.34 -21.29 -8.68
CA ASN A 534 19.14 -22.64 -9.22
C ASN A 534 18.03 -22.73 -10.27
N GLU A 535 16.95 -21.94 -10.16
CA GLU A 535 15.89 -21.91 -11.18
C GLU A 535 16.43 -21.42 -12.54
N THR A 536 17.24 -20.36 -12.54
CA THR A 536 17.85 -19.88 -13.79
C THR A 536 18.89 -20.85 -14.32
N ARG A 537 19.65 -21.50 -13.43
CA ARG A 537 20.60 -22.54 -13.82
C ARG A 537 19.91 -23.74 -14.46
N ASN A 538 18.74 -24.11 -13.96
CA ASN A 538 17.90 -25.15 -14.56
C ASN A 538 17.41 -24.71 -15.95
N ASN A 539 16.96 -23.47 -16.12
CA ASN A 539 16.52 -22.94 -17.42
C ASN A 539 17.67 -22.89 -18.45
N LEU A 540 18.88 -22.54 -18.00
CA LEU A 540 20.10 -22.64 -18.81
C LEU A 540 20.36 -24.10 -19.23
N ALA A 541 20.31 -25.04 -18.29
CA ALA A 541 20.50 -26.46 -18.59
C ALA A 541 19.47 -26.97 -19.62
N VAL A 542 18.19 -26.64 -19.44
CA VAL A 542 17.13 -27.02 -20.39
C VAL A 542 17.37 -26.40 -21.77
N SER A 543 17.84 -25.15 -21.84
CA SER A 543 18.20 -24.51 -23.13
C SER A 543 19.35 -25.24 -23.82
N LEU A 544 20.36 -25.66 -23.06
CA LEU A 544 21.49 -26.44 -23.57
C LEU A 544 21.05 -27.83 -24.06
N LEU A 545 20.13 -28.50 -23.35
CA LEU A 545 19.55 -29.77 -23.79
C LEU A 545 18.78 -29.62 -25.11
N GLN A 546 17.99 -28.55 -25.28
CA GLN A 546 17.28 -28.26 -26.55
C GLN A 546 18.23 -28.04 -27.73
N LEU A 547 19.45 -27.56 -27.46
CA LEU A 547 20.51 -27.37 -28.45
C LEU A 547 21.38 -28.63 -28.69
N GLY A 548 21.09 -29.74 -28.00
CA GLY A 548 21.90 -30.96 -28.05
C GLY A 548 23.26 -30.84 -27.32
N ARG A 549 23.46 -29.80 -26.51
CA ARG A 549 24.69 -29.56 -25.74
C ARG A 549 24.61 -30.26 -24.38
N TYR A 550 24.56 -31.59 -24.40
CA TYR A 550 24.28 -32.43 -23.22
C TYR A 550 25.34 -32.31 -22.12
N GLU A 551 26.63 -32.36 -22.46
CA GLU A 551 27.72 -32.28 -21.47
C GLU A 551 27.72 -30.95 -20.70
N PRO A 552 27.66 -29.77 -21.36
CA PRO A 552 27.45 -28.51 -20.65
C PRO A 552 26.20 -28.47 -19.78
N ALA A 553 25.08 -29.06 -20.22
CA ALA A 553 23.86 -29.12 -19.43
C ALA A 553 24.04 -29.94 -18.14
N ILE A 554 24.71 -31.10 -18.22
CA ILE A 554 25.01 -31.96 -17.07
C ILE A 554 25.83 -31.20 -16.03
N VAL A 555 26.84 -30.42 -16.45
CA VAL A 555 27.63 -29.58 -15.54
C VAL A 555 26.74 -28.61 -14.76
N GLN A 556 25.81 -27.94 -15.43
CA GLN A 556 24.88 -27.02 -14.77
C GLN A 556 23.95 -27.73 -13.78
N LEU A 557 23.46 -28.92 -14.13
CA LEU A 557 22.54 -29.68 -13.29
C LEU A 557 23.23 -30.27 -12.06
N HIS A 558 24.47 -30.76 -12.17
CA HIS A 558 25.26 -31.19 -11.02
C HIS A 558 25.55 -30.05 -10.05
N GLU A 559 25.72 -28.81 -10.54
CA GLU A 559 25.88 -27.66 -9.67
C GLU A 559 24.62 -27.40 -8.83
N ILE A 560 23.43 -27.56 -9.42
CA ILE A 560 22.16 -27.48 -8.68
C ILE A 560 22.14 -28.56 -7.59
N LEU A 561 22.42 -29.82 -7.95
CA LEU A 561 22.39 -30.94 -7.01
C LEU A 561 23.44 -30.85 -5.90
N ARG A 562 24.55 -30.16 -6.12
CA ARG A 562 25.53 -29.89 -5.05
C ARG A 562 24.94 -29.01 -3.95
N GLN A 563 24.06 -28.08 -4.33
CA GLN A 563 23.42 -27.14 -3.40
C GLN A 563 22.12 -27.70 -2.84
N GLU A 564 21.36 -28.40 -3.68
CA GLU A 564 20.05 -28.98 -3.39
C GLU A 564 20.02 -30.46 -3.83
N PRO A 565 20.52 -31.38 -2.99
CA PRO A 565 20.66 -32.80 -3.35
C PRO A 565 19.37 -33.52 -3.69
N ASP A 566 18.21 -32.98 -3.29
CA ASP A 566 16.90 -33.56 -3.59
C ASP A 566 16.10 -32.70 -4.61
N HIS A 567 16.79 -31.90 -5.44
CA HIS A 567 16.14 -31.07 -6.46
C HIS A 567 15.58 -31.92 -7.63
N VAL A 568 14.27 -32.20 -7.56
CA VAL A 568 13.55 -33.13 -8.46
C VAL A 568 13.75 -32.82 -9.95
N LEU A 569 13.64 -31.54 -10.35
CA LEU A 569 13.75 -31.17 -11.78
C LEU A 569 15.19 -31.35 -12.29
N ALA A 570 16.20 -31.21 -11.43
CA ALA A 570 17.59 -31.36 -11.84
C ALA A 570 17.91 -32.84 -12.12
N HIS A 571 17.49 -33.73 -11.21
CA HIS A 571 17.54 -35.19 -11.44
C HIS A 571 16.77 -35.60 -12.71
N THR A 572 15.58 -35.05 -12.92
CA THR A 572 14.76 -35.35 -14.11
C THR A 572 15.49 -34.95 -15.41
N ASN A 573 16.06 -33.74 -15.42
CA ASN A 573 16.78 -33.22 -16.59
C ASN A 573 18.11 -33.95 -16.83
N LEU A 574 18.82 -34.38 -15.77
CA LEU A 574 20.02 -35.23 -15.90
C LEU A 574 19.66 -36.58 -16.51
N GLY A 575 18.56 -37.18 -16.05
CA GLY A 575 18.02 -38.39 -16.64
C GLY A 575 17.78 -38.29 -18.14
N SER A 576 17.14 -37.20 -18.57
CA SER A 576 16.94 -36.92 -20.00
C SER A 576 18.27 -36.75 -20.74
N ALA A 577 19.21 -35.99 -20.17
CA ALA A 577 20.53 -35.76 -20.77
C ALA A 577 21.32 -37.06 -20.96
N PHE A 578 21.29 -37.96 -19.95
CA PHE A 578 21.95 -39.25 -20.02
C PHE A 578 21.30 -40.20 -21.04
N LEU A 579 19.98 -40.15 -21.20
CA LEU A 579 19.32 -40.91 -22.26
C LEU A 579 19.76 -40.48 -23.64
N ASP A 580 19.82 -39.17 -23.89
CA ASP A 580 20.26 -38.63 -25.18
C ASP A 580 21.76 -38.94 -25.45
N LEU A 581 22.57 -39.02 -24.40
CA LEU A 581 23.97 -39.50 -24.46
C LEU A 581 24.09 -41.03 -24.53
N HIS A 582 23.00 -41.78 -24.67
CA HIS A 582 22.99 -43.25 -24.74
C HIS A 582 23.59 -43.92 -23.49
N ARG A 583 23.41 -43.29 -22.32
CA ARG A 583 23.82 -43.78 -20.99
C ARG A 583 22.60 -44.12 -20.13
N PRO A 584 21.78 -45.10 -20.52
CA PRO A 584 20.51 -45.36 -19.84
C PRO A 584 20.68 -45.91 -18.41
N GLY A 585 21.85 -46.47 -18.06
CA GLY A 585 22.14 -46.86 -16.67
C GLY A 585 22.19 -45.67 -15.72
N ASP A 586 22.91 -44.61 -16.11
CA ASP A 586 23.01 -43.37 -15.33
C ASP A 586 21.66 -42.64 -15.31
N ALA A 587 20.94 -42.65 -16.43
CA ALA A 587 19.59 -42.09 -16.49
C ALA A 587 18.63 -42.76 -15.49
N ALA A 588 18.71 -44.09 -15.32
CA ALA A 588 17.86 -44.81 -14.39
C ALA A 588 18.07 -44.34 -12.95
N VAL A 589 19.33 -44.19 -12.53
CA VAL A 589 19.68 -43.72 -11.17
C VAL A 589 19.04 -42.36 -10.87
N GLU A 590 19.22 -41.40 -11.78
CA GLU A 590 18.72 -40.03 -11.58
C GLU A 590 17.19 -39.97 -11.61
N LEU A 591 16.55 -40.67 -12.56
CA LEU A 591 15.10 -40.65 -12.69
C LEU A 591 14.39 -41.44 -11.58
N GLU A 592 14.99 -42.53 -11.08
CA GLU A 592 14.52 -43.26 -9.90
C GLU A 592 14.57 -42.35 -8.68
N ARG A 593 15.67 -41.61 -8.49
CA ARG A 593 15.81 -40.63 -7.40
C ARG A 593 14.72 -39.56 -7.48
N ALA A 594 14.49 -38.97 -8.66
CA ALA A 594 13.43 -37.98 -8.87
C ALA A 594 12.03 -38.54 -8.55
N ALA A 595 11.74 -39.78 -8.98
CA ALA A 595 10.47 -40.45 -8.73
C ALA A 595 10.26 -40.84 -7.25
N VAL A 596 11.33 -41.08 -6.49
CA VAL A 596 11.26 -41.29 -5.04
C VAL A 596 10.96 -39.98 -4.31
N ILE A 597 11.66 -38.90 -4.67
CA ILE A 597 11.49 -37.59 -4.01
C ILE A 597 10.10 -37.03 -4.27
N LYS A 598 9.61 -37.14 -5.52
CA LYS A 598 8.29 -36.66 -5.91
C LYS A 598 7.50 -37.71 -6.72
N PRO A 599 6.80 -38.63 -6.04
CA PRO A 599 6.12 -39.76 -6.68
C PRO A 599 4.96 -39.37 -7.61
N ASP A 600 4.35 -38.21 -7.39
CA ASP A 600 3.21 -37.66 -8.13
C ASP A 600 3.63 -36.85 -9.37
N LEU A 601 4.93 -36.65 -9.60
CA LEU A 601 5.42 -35.95 -10.78
C LEU A 601 5.47 -36.91 -11.98
N PRO A 602 4.79 -36.63 -13.11
CA PRO A 602 4.76 -37.55 -14.25
C PRO A 602 6.07 -37.59 -15.05
N GLN A 603 6.83 -36.49 -15.09
CA GLN A 603 8.02 -36.35 -15.93
C GLN A 603 9.13 -37.38 -15.62
N PRO A 604 9.50 -37.65 -14.36
CA PRO A 604 10.44 -38.72 -14.02
C PRO A 604 10.00 -40.09 -14.55
N ARG A 605 8.71 -40.40 -14.49
CA ARG A 605 8.17 -41.71 -14.93
C ARG A 605 8.18 -41.87 -16.43
N VAL A 606 7.86 -40.80 -17.17
CA VAL A 606 8.03 -40.74 -18.62
C VAL A 606 9.49 -41.01 -18.99
N GLY A 607 10.44 -40.41 -18.27
CA GLY A 607 11.86 -40.70 -18.42
C GLY A 607 12.18 -42.17 -18.14
N LEU A 608 11.76 -42.71 -16.99
CA LEU A 608 12.03 -44.10 -16.59
C LEU A 608 11.51 -45.13 -17.59
N ILE A 609 10.33 -44.90 -18.17
CA ILE A 609 9.78 -45.77 -19.21
C ILE A 609 10.75 -45.82 -20.39
N LYS A 610 11.17 -44.66 -20.92
CA LYS A 610 12.15 -44.59 -22.03
C LYS A 610 13.47 -45.27 -21.64
N THR A 611 13.94 -45.03 -20.42
CA THR A 611 15.16 -45.64 -19.88
C THR A 611 15.10 -47.16 -19.82
N TYR A 612 14.02 -47.71 -19.26
CA TYR A 612 13.88 -49.15 -19.13
C TYR A 612 13.63 -49.85 -20.46
N LEU A 613 12.96 -49.21 -21.42
CA LEU A 613 12.90 -49.70 -22.80
C LEU A 613 14.31 -49.76 -23.41
N ALA A 614 15.11 -48.69 -23.28
CA ALA A 614 16.50 -48.69 -23.75
C ALA A 614 17.39 -49.75 -23.07
N LEU A 615 17.11 -50.09 -21.81
CA LEU A 615 17.77 -51.18 -21.06
C LEU A 615 17.17 -52.57 -21.32
N ARG A 616 16.16 -52.71 -22.19
CA ARG A 616 15.40 -53.94 -22.44
C ARG A 616 14.75 -54.56 -21.19
N ARG A 617 14.38 -53.73 -20.23
CA ARG A 617 13.69 -54.11 -18.99
C ARG A 617 12.18 -53.89 -19.12
N MET A 618 11.51 -54.72 -19.93
CA MET A 618 10.10 -54.55 -20.28
C MET A 618 9.14 -54.53 -19.07
N ASP A 619 9.36 -55.40 -18.08
CA ASP A 619 8.49 -55.47 -16.90
C ASP A 619 8.58 -54.19 -16.04
N ALA A 620 9.79 -53.63 -15.92
CA ALA A 620 10.00 -52.37 -15.23
C ALA A 620 9.35 -51.20 -15.99
N ALA A 621 9.48 -51.16 -17.32
CA ALA A 621 8.84 -50.16 -18.17
C ALA A 621 7.31 -50.20 -18.06
N ARG A 622 6.70 -51.41 -18.12
CA ARG A 622 5.25 -51.59 -17.95
C ARG A 622 4.78 -51.17 -16.56
N SER A 623 5.54 -51.50 -15.52
CA SER A 623 5.24 -51.09 -14.14
C SER A 623 5.19 -49.56 -14.02
N GLN A 624 6.16 -48.84 -14.60
CA GLN A 624 6.14 -47.38 -14.60
C GLN A 624 4.99 -46.79 -15.43
N LEU A 625 4.59 -47.44 -16.53
CA LEU A 625 3.43 -47.02 -17.32
C LEU A 625 2.12 -47.14 -16.53
N GLU A 626 1.91 -48.22 -15.77
CA GLU A 626 0.72 -48.35 -14.93
C GLU A 626 0.67 -47.30 -13.83
N ILE A 627 1.82 -47.00 -13.20
CA ILE A 627 1.88 -45.93 -12.20
C ILE A 627 1.61 -44.57 -12.86
N LEU A 628 2.17 -44.31 -14.05
CA LEU A 628 1.92 -43.09 -14.81
C LEU A 628 0.43 -42.95 -15.18
N ARG A 629 -0.28 -44.03 -15.55
CA ARG A 629 -1.73 -43.97 -15.79
C ARG A 629 -2.53 -43.49 -14.59
N GLY A 630 -2.10 -43.88 -13.38
CA GLY A 630 -2.72 -43.43 -12.13
C GLY A 630 -2.46 -41.95 -11.79
N ILE A 631 -1.40 -41.36 -12.35
CA ILE A 631 -0.97 -39.99 -12.06
C ILE A 631 -1.40 -39.02 -13.18
N ASP A 632 -1.11 -39.38 -14.43
CA ASP A 632 -1.38 -38.61 -15.64
C ASP A 632 -1.75 -39.56 -16.79
N ALA A 633 -3.05 -39.80 -16.95
CA ALA A 633 -3.59 -40.65 -17.99
C ALA A 633 -3.26 -40.14 -19.41
N VAL A 634 -3.13 -38.82 -19.61
CA VAL A 634 -2.84 -38.23 -20.92
C VAL A 634 -1.40 -38.53 -21.32
N ALA A 635 -0.45 -38.29 -20.41
CA ALA A 635 0.95 -38.62 -20.63
C ALA A 635 1.16 -40.13 -20.87
N ALA A 636 0.43 -40.98 -20.14
CA ALA A 636 0.47 -42.43 -20.32
C ALA A 636 -0.01 -42.86 -21.72
N VAL A 637 -1.09 -42.27 -22.24
CA VAL A 637 -1.56 -42.53 -23.60
C VAL A 637 -0.51 -42.11 -24.63
N HIS A 638 0.13 -40.95 -24.44
CA HIS A 638 1.12 -40.43 -25.38
C HIS A 638 2.38 -41.31 -25.47
N ILE A 639 2.79 -41.94 -24.36
CA ILE A 639 4.00 -42.78 -24.32
C ILE A 639 3.75 -44.26 -24.65
N SER A 640 2.49 -44.71 -24.57
CA SER A 640 2.10 -46.11 -24.84
C SER A 640 2.54 -46.66 -26.21
N PRO A 641 2.60 -45.87 -27.31
CA PRO A 641 3.08 -46.37 -28.60
C PRO A 641 4.52 -46.90 -28.60
N LEU A 642 5.37 -46.47 -27.67
CA LEU A 642 6.76 -46.95 -27.56
C LEU A 642 6.85 -48.45 -27.24
N PHE A 643 5.79 -49.05 -26.71
CA PHE A 643 5.71 -50.48 -26.43
C PHE A 643 5.28 -51.31 -27.65
N ILE A 644 4.88 -50.66 -28.75
CA ILE A 644 4.41 -51.32 -29.98
C ILE A 644 5.58 -51.58 -30.93
N THR A 645 6.65 -50.76 -30.87
CA THR A 645 7.81 -50.83 -31.78
C THR A 645 8.81 -51.96 -31.49
N GLU A 646 8.58 -52.80 -30.47
CA GLU A 646 9.45 -53.93 -30.11
C GLU A 646 8.83 -55.33 -30.36
N TRP A 647 7.78 -55.41 -31.18
CA TRP A 647 7.19 -56.70 -31.62
C TRP A 647 7.73 -57.17 -32.97
#